data_AF-A0A953XNP9-F1
#
_entry.id   AF-A0A953XNP9-F1
#
_cell.length_a   1.000
_cell.length_b   1.000
_cell.length_c   1.000
_cell.angle_alpha   90.00
_cell.angle_beta   90.00
_cell.angle_gamma   90.00
#
_symmetry.space_group_name_H-M   'P 1'
#
loop_
_entity.id
_entity.type
_entity.pdbx_description
1 polymer ?
#
loop_
_entity_poly.entity_id
_entity_poly.type
_entity_poly.pdbx_seq_one_letter_code
_entity_poly.pdbx_strand_id
1 'polypeptide(L)'
;SELFGHMKGAFTGAVKDTPGLFEAAEGGTLFLDEIGDTPPEIQPKLLRALEDGVIRRVGGTKEIPVDVRLVCATNHDLKQLISDGRFREDLYYRINSFVVTLPALRERREDITGLAEYFLEELAEINDGPPAISIEASEALKAYAWPGNIRELRSAMAYAMAQAGERSTVLLEDLPDAVQAGLKPETRIDENAGHVEAFRELYRRGAENPQLWAEFLLALNGHLGTNKFARGDMLDCLRAVRGPDPTNNSLVNEWQRHIKPVPLRLRLIHEEGKKLRIDLEACQRALSEEPPDETDEEPITETAVEPPPPISERDTRTNLETPRTSFIGRQGERQRLVELLLSSSPNLITITGPGGTGKTRLSREVGRALLGSLKGGVWFADLTEARNEEDAAYAVAQSLGVPLTGKQAPGAAVGSILRSRPESLLILDNFEQVVEVASGMVDDWLRQAPQMRFLVTSRALLGVEGEREFELLPLPLPAEDAALEAIQKSEAVRLFIERARVHHVGFRLDDKSGPAVAHICSRLEGMPLAIELAAARTVIMHPEKIAERLDRLFDVLKSSRRDLAPRQRSLQATIDWSFDLLDDAERWAFAQLSVFHGGFFLDAAEAVLDLSRFPGAPEPMDIIQSLREKSLLRAFETPYETRFGMYQLIHEYAAAKWNELASDTEREAVQQRFAEYFRSYCEDWNGRTNSIEAVEALDRLDLARGNLQAVLEHARLSDDAPHRQLFIDISLNMYSLLRIRGPARGRVPAMDAALAMVPESDKLMRTRMSCLQSQSHREAGDPAKGAELAWEAIRLAEQSGDEMALAAARFNLAGIEYAQGHTERAQELHLEALPVFRKQGNRLNEARVLTRMALAAADLDDFKQAIDYSLQSEEFMNEIGDLPGLGFVLVTRGNVYHRHGELEPAFEYFTMAEQIYRDVNDQRLIALCAGNRALMLRQLRRFDEAEPLVLECTRIARNIGDRLTLAKNLMNTGIMYVELERYDEAETALKEAAQLFVEQELPQLQAVCVENLALIAGRRGDVEGALEGFDRAISLCGESESSTRVGIRVARAELLIASDRKDEAAPLAKEALDVWRSHTQHTHRDYFRALAAYAIATGDRASAEEALEVAGKLQFTATDPSPVVRDTLENLQKFSD
;
A
#
# COMPACT_ATOMS: atom_id res chain seq x y z
N SER A 1 5.42 -31.58 -46.86
CA SER A 1 5.73 -30.47 -47.80
C SER A 1 5.05 -29.16 -47.41
N GLU A 2 4.06 -29.16 -46.51
CA GLU A 2 3.28 -27.96 -46.17
C GLU A 2 4.06 -26.91 -45.39
N LEU A 3 4.93 -27.27 -44.44
CA LEU A 3 5.69 -26.27 -43.67
C LEU A 3 6.54 -25.33 -44.54
N PHE A 4 7.28 -25.85 -45.51
CA PHE A 4 8.27 -25.09 -46.31
C PHE A 4 7.89 -24.91 -47.78
N GLY A 5 6.74 -25.41 -48.23
CA GLY A 5 6.33 -25.37 -49.63
C GLY A 5 7.12 -26.33 -50.52
N HIS A 6 6.79 -26.36 -51.81
CA HIS A 6 7.46 -27.21 -52.79
C HIS A 6 7.44 -26.62 -54.21
N MET A 7 8.43 -27.02 -55.01
CA MET A 7 8.52 -26.71 -56.44
C MET A 7 7.86 -27.81 -57.29
N LYS A 8 7.39 -27.44 -58.47
CA LYS A 8 6.90 -28.37 -59.50
C LYS A 8 7.95 -29.43 -59.84
N GLY A 9 7.56 -30.70 -59.79
CA GLY A 9 8.43 -31.84 -60.07
C GLY A 9 9.32 -32.29 -58.89
N ALA A 10 9.22 -31.66 -57.71
CA ALA A 10 10.03 -32.05 -56.54
C ALA A 10 9.75 -33.49 -56.02
N PHE A 11 8.56 -34.03 -56.30
CA PHE A 11 8.17 -35.42 -56.01
C PHE A 11 7.03 -35.85 -56.95
N THR A 12 6.73 -37.15 -57.00
CA THR A 12 5.59 -37.72 -57.76
C THR A 12 4.26 -37.20 -57.21
N GLY A 13 3.70 -36.17 -57.85
CA GLY A 13 2.49 -35.45 -57.40
C GLY A 13 2.65 -33.93 -57.42
N ALA A 14 3.87 -33.39 -57.47
CA ALA A 14 4.14 -31.94 -57.49
C ALA A 14 3.83 -31.30 -58.86
N VAL A 15 2.55 -31.06 -59.18
CA VAL A 15 2.11 -30.55 -60.50
C VAL A 15 2.35 -29.03 -60.70
N LYS A 16 2.45 -28.26 -59.62
CA LYS A 16 2.72 -26.81 -59.60
C LYS A 16 3.57 -26.43 -58.38
N ASP A 17 4.15 -25.23 -58.40
CA ASP A 17 4.77 -24.65 -57.21
C ASP A 17 3.68 -24.29 -56.17
N THR A 18 3.98 -24.50 -54.89
CA THR A 18 3.07 -24.18 -53.77
C THR A 18 3.89 -23.62 -52.60
N PRO A 19 3.50 -22.47 -52.00
CA PRO A 19 4.18 -21.91 -50.83
C PRO A 19 3.98 -22.76 -49.57
N GLY A 20 4.80 -22.52 -48.54
CA GLY A 20 4.68 -23.19 -47.24
C GLY A 20 4.00 -22.38 -46.14
N LEU A 21 3.64 -23.02 -45.03
CA LEU A 21 3.10 -22.39 -43.83
C LEU A 21 4.04 -21.33 -43.25
N PHE A 22 5.37 -21.51 -43.35
CA PHE A 22 6.33 -20.47 -42.98
C PHE A 22 6.26 -19.24 -43.91
N GLU A 23 5.98 -19.41 -45.20
CA GLU A 23 5.75 -18.27 -46.12
C GLU A 23 4.38 -17.61 -45.91
N ALA A 24 3.41 -18.35 -45.34
CA ALA A 24 2.06 -17.87 -45.08
C ALA A 24 1.86 -17.25 -43.69
N ALA A 25 2.81 -17.47 -42.77
CA ALA A 25 2.81 -16.94 -41.40
C ALA A 25 3.71 -15.70 -41.22
N GLU A 26 4.14 -15.09 -42.32
CA GLU A 26 5.09 -13.97 -42.35
C GLU A 26 4.61 -12.76 -41.52
N GLY A 27 5.48 -12.24 -40.65
CA GLY A 27 5.15 -11.19 -39.68
C GLY A 27 4.18 -11.61 -38.57
N GLY A 28 3.70 -12.85 -38.60
CA GLY A 28 2.67 -13.39 -37.72
C GLY A 28 3.19 -14.34 -36.65
N THR A 29 2.29 -15.24 -36.20
CA THR A 29 2.61 -16.30 -35.24
C THR A 29 2.24 -17.65 -35.86
N LEU A 30 3.22 -18.54 -35.99
CA LEU A 30 3.01 -19.94 -36.35
C LEU A 30 2.88 -20.76 -35.07
N PHE A 31 1.69 -21.32 -34.83
CA PHE A 31 1.48 -22.32 -33.80
C PHE A 31 1.79 -23.70 -34.37
N LEU A 32 2.75 -24.40 -33.77
CA LEU A 32 3.02 -25.82 -34.02
C LEU A 32 2.58 -26.59 -32.78
N ASP A 33 1.44 -27.25 -32.85
CA ASP A 33 1.08 -28.29 -31.89
C ASP A 33 1.98 -29.51 -32.11
N GLU A 34 2.05 -30.38 -31.10
CA GLU A 34 2.75 -31.69 -31.16
C GLU A 34 4.20 -31.59 -31.70
N ILE A 35 4.95 -30.54 -31.34
CA ILE A 35 6.29 -30.26 -31.92
C ILE A 35 7.28 -31.43 -31.75
N GLY A 36 7.11 -32.26 -30.71
CA GLY A 36 7.95 -33.43 -30.44
C GLY A 36 7.96 -34.44 -31.57
N ASP A 37 6.86 -34.54 -32.32
CA ASP A 37 6.63 -35.57 -33.33
C ASP A 37 7.11 -35.12 -34.73
N THR A 38 7.80 -33.98 -34.78
CA THR A 38 8.46 -33.48 -36.00
C THR A 38 9.49 -34.49 -36.52
N PRO A 39 9.38 -34.99 -37.77
CA PRO A 39 10.35 -35.95 -38.30
C PRO A 39 11.80 -35.42 -38.32
N PRO A 40 12.82 -36.23 -38.01
CA PRO A 40 14.23 -35.78 -37.93
C PRO A 40 14.77 -35.11 -39.20
N GLU A 41 14.23 -35.40 -40.38
CA GLU A 41 14.61 -34.71 -41.63
C GLU A 41 14.09 -33.27 -41.74
N ILE A 42 13.07 -32.92 -40.97
CA ILE A 42 12.40 -31.61 -40.94
C ILE A 42 13.03 -30.71 -39.88
N GLN A 43 13.50 -31.28 -38.76
CA GLN A 43 14.09 -30.52 -37.67
C GLN A 43 15.30 -29.63 -38.06
N PRO A 44 16.28 -30.04 -38.89
CA PRO A 44 17.34 -29.14 -39.39
C PRO A 44 16.84 -28.00 -40.27
N LYS A 45 15.66 -28.14 -40.88
CA LYS A 45 15.04 -27.12 -41.73
C LYS A 45 14.25 -26.12 -40.87
N LEU A 46 13.59 -26.60 -39.81
CA LEU A 46 13.01 -25.73 -38.77
C LEU A 46 14.10 -24.93 -38.05
N LEU A 47 15.21 -25.58 -37.69
CA LEU A 47 16.35 -24.92 -37.05
C LEU A 47 16.83 -23.73 -37.88
N ARG A 48 17.09 -23.93 -39.18
CA ARG A 48 17.52 -22.83 -40.07
C ARG A 48 16.45 -21.76 -40.28
N ALA A 49 15.17 -22.14 -40.36
CA ALA A 49 14.07 -21.16 -40.39
C ALA A 49 14.09 -20.24 -39.16
N LEU A 50 14.49 -20.76 -38.00
CA LEU A 50 14.52 -20.05 -36.72
C LEU A 50 15.86 -19.40 -36.40
N GLU A 51 17.00 -19.91 -36.89
CA GLU A 51 18.34 -19.36 -36.70
C GLU A 51 18.69 -18.32 -37.77
N ASP A 52 18.58 -18.70 -39.04
CA ASP A 52 19.02 -17.89 -40.18
C ASP A 52 17.90 -16.96 -40.71
N GLY A 53 16.65 -17.14 -40.27
CA GLY A 53 15.49 -16.39 -40.75
C GLY A 53 15.17 -16.64 -42.23
N VAL A 54 15.54 -17.81 -42.77
CA VAL A 54 15.33 -18.18 -44.17
C VAL A 54 14.86 -19.63 -44.33
N ILE A 55 14.00 -19.87 -45.32
CA ILE A 55 13.58 -21.20 -45.74
C ILE A 55 13.86 -21.44 -47.23
N ARG A 56 13.79 -22.71 -47.64
CA ARG A 56 13.89 -23.15 -49.04
C ARG A 56 12.77 -24.14 -49.34
N ARG A 57 12.02 -23.92 -50.42
CA ARG A 57 10.97 -24.85 -50.89
C ARG A 57 11.56 -26.21 -51.25
N VAL A 58 10.83 -27.28 -50.97
CA VAL A 58 11.27 -28.65 -51.33
C VAL A 58 11.47 -28.75 -52.84
N GLY A 59 12.67 -29.16 -53.27
CA GLY A 59 13.10 -29.19 -54.68
C GLY A 59 13.63 -27.86 -55.23
N GLY A 60 13.64 -26.78 -54.44
CA GLY A 60 14.18 -25.47 -54.82
C GLY A 60 15.53 -25.15 -54.17
N THR A 61 16.36 -24.38 -54.87
CA THR A 61 17.65 -23.86 -54.36
C THR A 61 17.58 -22.41 -53.88
N LYS A 62 16.51 -21.68 -54.21
CA LYS A 62 16.30 -20.29 -53.80
C LYS A 62 15.92 -20.21 -52.31
N GLU A 63 16.57 -19.30 -51.61
CA GLU A 63 16.22 -18.89 -50.24
C GLU A 63 15.13 -17.82 -50.24
N ILE A 64 14.26 -17.91 -49.25
CA ILE A 64 13.12 -17.02 -49.01
C ILE A 64 13.24 -16.59 -47.54
N PRO A 65 13.45 -15.29 -47.24
CA PRO A 65 13.46 -14.82 -45.87
C PRO A 65 12.06 -14.94 -45.26
N VAL A 66 12.01 -15.24 -43.96
CA VAL A 66 10.78 -15.30 -43.17
C VAL A 66 11.01 -14.81 -41.73
N ASP A 67 10.14 -13.94 -41.22
CA ASP A 67 10.09 -13.50 -39.81
C ASP A 67 8.78 -13.99 -39.18
N VAL A 68 8.88 -15.05 -38.38
CA VAL A 68 7.73 -15.79 -37.85
C VAL A 68 7.92 -16.05 -36.35
N ARG A 69 6.94 -15.64 -35.53
CA ARG A 69 6.94 -15.99 -34.10
C ARG A 69 6.48 -17.42 -33.93
N LEU A 70 7.33 -18.29 -33.41
CA LEU A 70 6.97 -19.68 -33.17
C LEU A 70 6.41 -19.87 -31.76
N VAL A 71 5.21 -20.46 -31.66
CA VAL A 71 4.68 -21.01 -30.41
C VAL A 71 4.54 -22.51 -30.60
N CYS A 72 5.23 -23.28 -29.75
CA CYS A 72 5.18 -24.75 -29.79
C CYS A 72 4.38 -25.28 -28.61
N ALA A 73 3.50 -26.24 -28.86
CA ALA A 73 2.91 -27.10 -27.84
C ALA A 73 3.39 -28.55 -28.04
N THR A 74 3.37 -29.34 -26.96
CA THR A 74 3.65 -30.78 -26.97
C THR A 74 3.26 -31.38 -25.62
N ASN A 75 2.83 -32.64 -25.66
CA ASN A 75 2.66 -33.54 -24.51
C ASN A 75 3.90 -34.45 -24.29
N HIS A 76 4.83 -34.52 -25.24
CA HIS A 76 6.09 -35.28 -25.16
C HIS A 76 7.22 -34.51 -24.46
N ASP A 77 8.03 -35.20 -23.65
CA ASP A 77 9.26 -34.61 -23.07
C ASP A 77 10.37 -34.51 -24.12
N LEU A 78 10.54 -33.31 -24.66
CA LEU A 78 11.56 -33.01 -25.67
C LEU A 78 12.99 -33.34 -25.20
N LYS A 79 13.30 -33.28 -23.90
CA LYS A 79 14.64 -33.65 -23.40
C LYS A 79 14.90 -35.14 -23.50
N GLN A 80 13.87 -35.94 -23.29
CA GLN A 80 13.99 -37.38 -23.49
C GLN A 80 14.13 -37.71 -24.98
N LEU A 81 13.32 -37.09 -25.86
CA LEU A 81 13.48 -37.26 -27.31
C LEU A 81 14.88 -36.83 -27.83
N ILE A 82 15.57 -35.88 -27.19
CA ILE A 82 16.98 -35.54 -27.50
C ILE A 82 17.92 -36.66 -27.06
N SER A 83 17.75 -37.16 -25.83
CA SER A 83 18.53 -38.28 -25.30
C SER A 83 18.39 -39.53 -26.18
N ASP A 84 17.20 -39.74 -26.74
CA ASP A 84 16.87 -40.86 -27.62
C ASP A 84 17.25 -40.60 -29.09
N GLY A 85 17.84 -39.44 -29.40
CA GLY A 85 18.25 -39.03 -30.75
C GLY A 85 17.11 -38.72 -31.73
N ARG A 86 15.85 -38.86 -31.32
CA ARG A 86 14.65 -38.53 -32.11
C ARG A 86 14.47 -37.02 -32.29
N PHE A 87 14.98 -36.19 -31.37
CA PHE A 87 14.93 -34.72 -31.45
C PHE A 87 16.31 -34.09 -31.39
N ARG A 88 16.56 -33.01 -32.14
CA ARG A 88 17.87 -32.38 -32.22
C ARG A 88 18.04 -31.33 -31.12
N GLU A 89 19.15 -31.43 -30.37
CA GLU A 89 19.47 -30.56 -29.23
C GLU A 89 19.58 -29.07 -29.61
N ASP A 90 20.11 -28.77 -30.80
CA ASP A 90 20.19 -27.42 -31.35
C ASP A 90 18.80 -26.80 -31.57
N LEU A 91 17.87 -27.54 -32.20
CA LEU A 91 16.48 -27.11 -32.36
C LEU A 91 15.79 -26.95 -31.02
N TYR A 92 16.03 -27.85 -30.07
CA TYR A 92 15.47 -27.74 -28.72
C TYR A 92 15.91 -26.45 -28.04
N TYR A 93 17.21 -26.13 -28.00
CA TYR A 93 17.66 -24.86 -27.41
C TYR A 93 17.12 -23.63 -28.15
N ARG A 94 16.84 -23.73 -29.46
CA ARG A 94 16.25 -22.63 -30.23
C ARG A 94 14.78 -22.38 -29.86
N ILE A 95 13.97 -23.42 -29.62
CA ILE A 95 12.54 -23.28 -29.26
C ILE A 95 12.31 -23.16 -27.74
N ASN A 96 13.17 -23.75 -26.90
CA ASN A 96 13.10 -23.74 -25.44
C ASN A 96 13.60 -22.40 -24.84
N SER A 97 13.12 -21.28 -25.39
CA SER A 97 13.40 -19.93 -24.89
C SER A 97 12.43 -19.50 -23.78
N PHE A 98 11.18 -19.98 -23.84
CA PHE A 98 10.14 -19.77 -22.84
C PHE A 98 9.21 -20.98 -22.83
N VAL A 99 9.01 -21.62 -21.65
CA VAL A 99 8.23 -22.85 -21.52
C VAL A 99 7.14 -22.67 -20.47
N VAL A 100 5.91 -23.02 -20.82
CA VAL A 100 4.74 -23.00 -19.93
C VAL A 100 4.28 -24.44 -19.71
N THR A 101 4.65 -25.03 -18.58
CA THR A 101 4.16 -26.37 -18.20
C THR A 101 2.77 -26.25 -17.59
N LEU A 102 1.74 -26.65 -18.35
CA LEU A 102 0.36 -26.72 -17.86
C LEU A 102 0.15 -28.03 -17.09
N PRO A 103 -0.21 -28.01 -15.78
CA PRO A 103 -0.54 -29.22 -15.03
C PRO A 103 -1.87 -29.81 -15.50
N ALA A 104 -2.01 -31.13 -15.39
CA ALA A 104 -3.26 -31.80 -15.76
C ALA A 104 -4.41 -31.42 -14.81
N LEU A 105 -5.67 -31.50 -15.26
CA LEU A 105 -6.82 -31.02 -14.46
C LEU A 105 -6.89 -31.65 -13.06
N ARG A 106 -6.59 -32.95 -12.95
CA ARG A 106 -6.49 -33.72 -11.69
C ARG A 106 -5.45 -33.21 -10.66
N GLU A 107 -4.50 -32.39 -11.10
CA GLU A 107 -3.42 -31.80 -10.31
C GLU A 107 -3.74 -30.36 -9.85
N ARG A 108 -4.84 -29.77 -10.35
CA ARG A 108 -5.34 -28.44 -9.99
C ARG A 108 -6.80 -28.52 -9.52
N ARG A 109 -7.03 -29.31 -8.47
CA ARG A 109 -8.39 -29.71 -8.03
C ARG A 109 -9.26 -28.55 -7.54
N GLU A 110 -8.64 -27.48 -7.06
CA GLU A 110 -9.32 -26.27 -6.63
C GLU A 110 -9.97 -25.53 -7.82
N ASP A 111 -9.30 -25.50 -8.99
CA ASP A 111 -9.83 -24.93 -10.23
C ASP A 111 -11.10 -25.67 -10.75
N ILE A 112 -11.30 -26.94 -10.36
CA ILE A 112 -12.35 -27.80 -10.98
C ILE A 112 -13.74 -27.22 -10.74
N THR A 113 -14.05 -26.67 -9.56
CA THR A 113 -15.37 -26.09 -9.27
C THR A 113 -15.62 -24.85 -10.11
N GLY A 114 -14.70 -23.89 -10.13
CA GLY A 114 -14.85 -22.67 -10.94
C GLY A 114 -14.89 -22.94 -12.45
N LEU A 115 -14.18 -23.98 -12.93
CA LEU A 115 -14.29 -24.45 -14.32
C LEU A 115 -15.62 -25.16 -14.60
N ALA A 116 -16.17 -25.90 -13.63
CA ALA A 116 -17.49 -26.53 -13.74
C ALA A 116 -18.61 -25.48 -13.80
N GLU A 117 -18.56 -24.50 -12.89
CA GLU A 117 -19.46 -23.35 -12.85
C GLU A 117 -19.40 -22.55 -14.16
N TYR A 118 -18.19 -22.21 -14.64
CA TYR A 118 -17.99 -21.55 -15.93
C TYR A 118 -18.58 -22.32 -17.13
N PHE A 119 -18.50 -23.66 -17.14
CA PHE A 119 -19.13 -24.43 -18.21
C PHE A 119 -20.65 -24.53 -18.06
N LEU A 120 -21.21 -24.51 -16.86
CA LEU A 120 -22.66 -24.38 -16.66
C LEU A 120 -23.14 -22.99 -17.11
N GLU A 121 -22.38 -21.92 -16.85
CA GLU A 121 -22.64 -20.57 -17.40
C GLU A 121 -22.57 -20.55 -18.94
N GLU A 122 -21.53 -21.15 -19.56
CA GLU A 122 -21.38 -21.23 -21.03
C GLU A 122 -22.51 -22.04 -21.70
N LEU A 123 -23.19 -22.91 -20.96
CA LEU A 123 -24.29 -23.75 -21.46
C LEU A 123 -25.68 -23.17 -21.16
N ALA A 124 -25.82 -22.24 -20.20
CA ALA A 124 -27.10 -21.74 -19.71
C ALA A 124 -27.78 -20.67 -20.58
N GLU A 125 -27.80 -20.86 -21.91
CA GLU A 125 -28.62 -20.06 -22.82
C GLU A 125 -29.94 -20.77 -23.16
N ILE A 126 -31.05 -20.40 -22.49
CA ILE A 126 -32.36 -20.08 -23.10
C ILE A 126 -33.44 -19.64 -22.08
N ASN A 127 -33.44 -20.13 -20.83
CA ASN A 127 -34.26 -19.60 -19.71
C ASN A 127 -33.67 -19.99 -18.34
N ASP A 128 -34.05 -19.23 -17.31
CA ASP A 128 -33.87 -19.47 -15.85
C ASP A 128 -32.45 -19.71 -15.26
N GLY A 129 -31.39 -19.62 -16.08
CA GLY A 129 -30.01 -19.38 -15.62
C GLY A 129 -29.22 -20.63 -15.15
N PRO A 130 -27.95 -20.44 -14.72
CA PRO A 130 -27.07 -21.55 -14.39
C PRO A 130 -27.44 -22.19 -13.04
N PRO A 131 -27.62 -23.52 -12.97
CA PRO A 131 -27.89 -24.21 -11.72
C PRO A 131 -26.63 -24.28 -10.83
N ALA A 132 -26.80 -24.09 -9.52
CA ALA A 132 -25.71 -24.25 -8.55
C ALA A 132 -25.24 -25.71 -8.45
N ILE A 133 -24.03 -25.97 -7.93
CA ILE A 133 -23.51 -27.34 -7.74
C ILE A 133 -23.65 -27.74 -6.25
N SER A 134 -24.21 -28.93 -5.96
CA SER A 134 -24.28 -29.42 -4.57
C SER A 134 -22.88 -29.71 -3.98
N ILE A 135 -22.77 -29.77 -2.65
CA ILE A 135 -21.49 -30.05 -1.98
C ILE A 135 -20.95 -31.43 -2.41
N GLU A 136 -21.82 -32.43 -2.44
CA GLU A 136 -21.53 -33.82 -2.82
C GLU A 136 -21.15 -33.93 -4.30
N ALA A 137 -21.83 -33.18 -5.18
CA ALA A 137 -21.47 -33.09 -6.60
C ALA A 137 -20.11 -32.40 -6.79
N SER A 138 -19.84 -31.32 -6.06
CA SER A 138 -18.55 -30.60 -6.06
C SER A 138 -17.41 -31.49 -5.56
N GLU A 139 -17.65 -32.31 -4.54
CA GLU A 139 -16.67 -33.30 -4.06
C GLU A 139 -16.43 -34.43 -5.06
N ALA A 140 -17.47 -34.97 -5.71
CA ALA A 140 -17.30 -35.97 -6.78
C ALA A 140 -16.50 -35.43 -7.98
N LEU A 141 -16.77 -34.19 -8.40
CA LEU A 141 -16.01 -33.50 -9.45
C LEU A 141 -14.52 -33.34 -9.06
N LYS A 142 -14.22 -33.04 -7.79
CA LYS A 142 -12.84 -32.94 -7.25
C LYS A 142 -12.16 -34.30 -7.04
N ALA A 143 -12.94 -35.35 -6.79
CA ALA A 143 -12.45 -36.71 -6.60
C ALA A 143 -12.12 -37.41 -7.94
N TYR A 144 -12.89 -37.13 -8.99
CA TYR A 144 -12.70 -37.71 -10.31
C TYR A 144 -11.34 -37.32 -10.93
N ALA A 145 -10.71 -38.28 -11.62
CA ALA A 145 -9.31 -38.21 -12.01
C ALA A 145 -9.03 -37.51 -13.35
N TRP A 146 -10.06 -36.98 -14.01
CA TRP A 146 -10.02 -36.19 -15.27
C TRP A 146 -8.93 -36.60 -16.27
N PRO A 147 -8.95 -37.84 -16.81
CA PRO A 147 -8.01 -38.26 -17.84
C PRO A 147 -8.02 -37.36 -19.08
N GLY A 148 -9.17 -36.79 -19.46
CA GLY A 148 -9.36 -35.95 -20.65
C GLY A 148 -9.23 -34.44 -20.42
N ASN A 149 -8.53 -34.01 -19.36
CA ASN A 149 -8.33 -32.60 -19.00
C ASN A 149 -9.65 -31.79 -19.04
N ILE A 150 -9.67 -30.67 -19.78
CA ILE A 150 -10.77 -29.69 -19.76
C ILE A 150 -11.95 -30.14 -20.64
N ARG A 151 -11.69 -30.85 -21.74
CA ARG A 151 -12.73 -31.29 -22.71
C ARG A 151 -13.70 -32.28 -22.08
N GLU A 152 -13.19 -33.16 -21.21
CA GLU A 152 -14.00 -34.10 -20.44
C GLU A 152 -14.87 -33.39 -19.39
N LEU A 153 -14.32 -32.41 -18.66
CA LEU A 153 -15.10 -31.61 -17.68
C LEU A 153 -16.25 -30.86 -18.34
N ARG A 154 -16.01 -30.17 -19.47
CA ARG A 154 -17.07 -29.50 -20.23
C ARG A 154 -18.16 -30.48 -20.70
N SER A 155 -17.76 -31.68 -21.12
CA SER A 155 -18.70 -32.74 -21.53
C SER A 155 -19.54 -33.27 -20.35
N ALA A 156 -18.94 -33.38 -19.15
CA ALA A 156 -19.63 -33.78 -17.94
C ALA A 156 -20.64 -32.73 -17.46
N MET A 157 -20.34 -31.43 -17.61
CA MET A 157 -21.29 -30.35 -17.30
C MET A 157 -22.46 -30.29 -18.29
N ALA A 158 -22.21 -30.52 -19.58
CA ALA A 158 -23.27 -30.66 -20.58
C ALA A 158 -24.22 -31.84 -20.28
N TYR A 159 -23.70 -32.96 -19.78
CA TYR A 159 -24.52 -34.06 -19.29
C TYR A 159 -25.31 -33.67 -18.03
N ALA A 160 -24.65 -33.06 -17.05
CA ALA A 160 -25.25 -32.72 -15.76
C ALA A 160 -26.40 -31.71 -15.88
N MET A 161 -26.25 -30.67 -16.70
CA MET A 161 -27.31 -29.71 -16.98
C MET A 161 -28.54 -30.38 -17.64
N ALA A 162 -28.32 -31.38 -18.50
CA ALA A 162 -29.39 -32.13 -19.15
C ALA A 162 -30.15 -33.09 -18.21
N GLN A 163 -29.53 -33.56 -17.11
CA GLN A 163 -30.20 -34.38 -16.09
C GLN A 163 -30.87 -33.53 -15.00
N ALA A 164 -30.29 -32.39 -14.64
CA ALA A 164 -30.87 -31.46 -13.67
C ALA A 164 -32.26 -30.96 -14.12
N GLY A 165 -32.41 -30.59 -15.39
CA GLY A 165 -33.66 -30.10 -15.96
C GLY A 165 -34.03 -28.72 -15.41
N GLU A 166 -35.27 -28.54 -14.95
CA GLU A 166 -35.74 -27.29 -14.32
C GLU A 166 -35.21 -27.09 -12.87
N ARG A 167 -34.33 -27.97 -12.36
CA ARG A 167 -33.72 -27.80 -11.04
C ARG A 167 -32.66 -26.71 -11.06
N SER A 168 -32.79 -25.74 -10.16
CA SER A 168 -31.78 -24.70 -9.87
C SER A 168 -30.49 -25.22 -9.21
N THR A 169 -30.29 -26.54 -9.12
CA THR A 169 -29.12 -27.16 -8.49
C THR A 169 -28.84 -28.54 -9.10
N VAL A 170 -27.58 -28.76 -9.50
CA VAL A 170 -27.01 -30.04 -9.94
C VAL A 170 -26.66 -30.88 -8.71
N LEU A 171 -27.25 -32.06 -8.60
CA LEU A 171 -26.97 -33.03 -7.54
C LEU A 171 -25.95 -34.08 -7.98
N LEU A 172 -25.45 -34.89 -7.05
CA LEU A 172 -24.53 -35.99 -7.36
C LEU A 172 -25.10 -36.96 -8.42
N GLU A 173 -26.39 -37.27 -8.32
CA GLU A 173 -27.14 -38.13 -9.26
C GLU A 173 -27.22 -37.59 -10.70
N ASP A 174 -26.95 -36.31 -10.92
CA ASP A 174 -27.03 -35.66 -12.23
C ASP A 174 -25.71 -35.76 -13.02
N LEU A 175 -24.58 -36.00 -12.32
CA LEU A 175 -23.27 -36.17 -12.95
C LEU A 175 -23.19 -37.49 -13.75
N PRO A 176 -22.29 -37.65 -14.74
CA PRO A 176 -22.09 -38.93 -15.41
C PRO A 176 -21.66 -40.04 -14.44
N ASP A 177 -22.12 -41.28 -14.63
CA ASP A 177 -21.82 -42.45 -13.77
C ASP A 177 -20.33 -42.61 -13.43
N ALA A 178 -19.43 -42.31 -14.37
CA ALA A 178 -17.98 -42.38 -14.17
C ALA A 178 -17.47 -41.35 -13.14
N VAL A 179 -18.11 -40.17 -13.09
CA VAL A 179 -17.83 -39.09 -12.13
C VAL A 179 -18.52 -39.39 -10.80
N GLN A 180 -19.76 -39.88 -10.80
CA GLN A 180 -20.45 -40.37 -9.59
C GLN A 180 -19.62 -41.44 -8.87
N ALA A 181 -19.09 -42.41 -9.64
CA ALA A 181 -18.22 -43.46 -9.14
C ALA A 181 -16.84 -42.97 -8.64
N GLY A 182 -16.52 -41.68 -8.79
CA GLY A 182 -15.40 -41.01 -8.12
C GLY A 182 -15.59 -40.91 -6.60
N LEU A 183 -16.83 -40.75 -6.13
CA LEU A 183 -17.19 -41.01 -4.73
C LEU A 183 -17.46 -42.51 -4.54
N LYS A 184 -16.39 -43.28 -4.33
CA LYS A 184 -16.48 -44.65 -3.79
C LYS A 184 -16.03 -44.69 -2.33
N PRO A 185 -16.73 -45.46 -1.47
CA PRO A 185 -16.46 -45.50 -0.04
C PRO A 185 -15.08 -46.08 0.25
N GLU A 186 -14.55 -45.78 1.45
CA GLU A 186 -13.22 -46.20 1.91
C GLU A 186 -12.85 -47.60 1.43
N THR A 187 -11.77 -47.71 0.67
CA THR A 187 -11.33 -48.97 0.06
C THR A 187 -10.84 -49.92 1.15
N ARG A 188 -11.79 -50.68 1.72
CA ARG A 188 -11.56 -51.67 2.76
C ARG A 188 -10.53 -52.68 2.26
N ILE A 189 -9.31 -52.57 2.77
CA ILE A 189 -8.15 -53.32 2.31
C ILE A 189 -8.43 -54.82 2.46
N ASP A 190 -8.42 -55.56 1.35
CA ASP A 190 -8.61 -57.01 1.38
C ASP A 190 -7.32 -57.70 1.81
N GLU A 191 -7.20 -57.93 3.12
CA GLU A 191 -6.07 -58.64 3.73
C GLU A 191 -5.89 -60.08 3.22
N ASN A 192 -6.86 -60.64 2.48
CA ASN A 192 -6.81 -61.98 1.89
C ASN A 192 -6.58 -61.96 0.37
N ALA A 193 -6.36 -60.79 -0.25
CA ALA A 193 -6.05 -60.70 -1.66
C ALA A 193 -4.72 -61.41 -1.98
N GLY A 194 -4.67 -62.18 -3.07
CA GLY A 194 -3.53 -63.08 -3.35
C GLY A 194 -2.16 -62.40 -3.46
N HIS A 195 -2.12 -61.12 -3.88
CA HIS A 195 -0.88 -60.34 -3.90
C HIS A 195 -0.43 -59.90 -2.49
N VAL A 196 -1.37 -59.60 -1.58
CA VAL A 196 -1.09 -59.36 -0.15
C VAL A 196 -0.56 -60.63 0.50
N GLU A 197 -1.18 -61.78 0.23
CA GLU A 197 -0.75 -63.08 0.77
C GLU A 197 0.65 -63.47 0.27
N ALA A 198 0.93 -63.33 -1.03
CA ALA A 198 2.26 -63.55 -1.61
C ALA A 198 3.32 -62.64 -0.97
N PHE A 199 2.99 -61.35 -0.75
CA PHE A 199 3.88 -60.43 -0.04
C PHE A 199 4.08 -60.82 1.43
N ARG A 200 3.04 -61.29 2.11
CA ARG A 200 3.07 -61.76 3.51
C ARG A 200 3.94 -63.01 3.66
N GLU A 201 4.01 -63.89 2.66
CA GLU A 201 4.91 -65.04 2.62
C GLU A 201 6.37 -64.62 2.34
N LEU A 202 6.60 -63.76 1.33
CA LEU A 202 7.93 -63.18 1.04
C LEU A 202 8.51 -62.47 2.27
N TYR A 203 7.68 -61.67 2.96
CA TYR A 203 8.04 -60.95 4.17
C TYR A 203 8.37 -61.89 5.35
N ARG A 204 7.69 -63.04 5.46
CA ARG A 204 7.99 -64.06 6.49
C ARG A 204 9.20 -64.94 6.17
N ARG A 205 9.51 -65.22 4.90
CA ARG A 205 10.58 -66.15 4.49
C ARG A 205 11.94 -65.53 4.18
N GLY A 206 12.01 -64.23 3.94
CA GLY A 206 13.26 -63.50 3.76
C GLY A 206 13.34 -62.80 2.40
N ALA A 207 13.51 -61.48 2.44
CA ALA A 207 13.23 -60.58 1.32
C ALA A 207 14.24 -60.58 0.17
N GLU A 208 15.20 -61.52 0.08
CA GLU A 208 16.20 -61.57 -1.01
C GLU A 208 15.94 -62.66 -2.08
N ASN A 209 14.88 -63.47 -1.95
CA ASN A 209 14.58 -64.53 -2.92
C ASN A 209 13.96 -63.95 -4.22
N PRO A 210 14.58 -64.11 -5.40
CA PRO A 210 14.05 -63.57 -6.67
C PRO A 210 12.73 -64.19 -7.12
N GLN A 211 12.52 -65.48 -6.83
CA GLN A 211 11.32 -66.21 -7.28
C GLN A 211 10.09 -65.77 -6.50
N LEU A 212 10.20 -65.61 -5.17
CA LEU A 212 9.12 -65.03 -4.36
C LEU A 212 8.83 -63.57 -4.73
N TRP A 213 9.86 -62.80 -5.14
CA TRP A 213 9.65 -61.46 -5.69
C TRP A 213 8.90 -61.52 -7.03
N ALA A 214 9.29 -62.39 -7.95
CA ALA A 214 8.60 -62.55 -9.23
C ALA A 214 7.15 -63.02 -9.07
N GLU A 215 6.88 -64.00 -8.19
CA GLU A 215 5.54 -64.44 -7.82
C GLU A 215 4.69 -63.28 -7.27
N PHE A 216 5.22 -62.53 -6.29
CA PHE A 216 4.53 -61.36 -5.74
C PHE A 216 4.27 -60.28 -6.80
N LEU A 217 5.26 -59.94 -7.62
CA LEU A 217 5.17 -58.88 -8.62
C LEU A 217 4.22 -59.27 -9.77
N LEU A 218 4.18 -60.54 -10.19
CA LEU A 218 3.17 -61.00 -11.14
C LEU A 218 1.76 -61.04 -10.52
N ALA A 219 1.61 -61.41 -9.25
CA ALA A 219 0.33 -61.31 -8.55
C ALA A 219 -0.15 -59.86 -8.40
N LEU A 220 0.77 -58.93 -8.11
CA LEU A 220 0.49 -57.49 -8.02
C LEU A 220 0.12 -56.91 -9.39
N ASN A 221 0.87 -57.23 -10.45
CA ASN A 221 0.52 -56.88 -11.84
C ASN A 221 -0.87 -57.41 -12.23
N GLY A 222 -1.17 -58.66 -11.89
CA GLY A 222 -2.47 -59.29 -12.15
C GLY A 222 -3.63 -58.64 -11.37
N HIS A 223 -3.35 -58.08 -10.19
CA HIS A 223 -4.34 -57.31 -9.43
C HIS A 223 -4.54 -55.89 -9.98
N LEU A 224 -3.46 -55.17 -10.28
CA LEU A 224 -3.51 -53.79 -10.75
C LEU A 224 -3.93 -53.67 -12.22
N GLY A 225 -3.79 -54.73 -13.02
CA GLY A 225 -3.99 -54.71 -14.47
C GLY A 225 -2.92 -53.93 -15.24
N THR A 226 -1.85 -53.50 -14.57
CA THR A 226 -0.74 -52.70 -15.12
C THR A 226 0.58 -53.09 -14.46
N ASN A 227 1.63 -53.17 -15.28
CA ASN A 227 2.99 -53.41 -14.82
C ASN A 227 3.65 -52.17 -14.17
N LYS A 228 3.07 -50.98 -14.33
CA LYS A 228 3.52 -49.78 -13.61
C LYS A 228 2.71 -49.63 -12.33
N PHE A 229 3.35 -49.90 -11.19
CA PHE A 229 2.80 -49.66 -9.86
C PHE A 229 3.36 -48.38 -9.26
N ALA A 230 2.50 -47.60 -8.62
CA ALA A 230 2.91 -46.46 -7.84
C ALA A 230 3.46 -46.91 -6.48
N ARG A 231 4.13 -45.98 -5.80
CA ARG A 231 4.48 -46.11 -4.38
C ARG A 231 3.23 -46.32 -3.50
N GLY A 232 2.07 -45.78 -3.91
CA GLY A 232 0.79 -45.95 -3.21
C GLY A 232 0.35 -47.42 -3.14
N ASP A 233 0.20 -48.06 -4.29
CA ASP A 233 -0.24 -49.45 -4.45
C ASP A 233 0.57 -50.43 -3.55
N MET A 234 1.88 -50.21 -3.47
CA MET A 234 2.77 -50.98 -2.60
C MET A 234 2.65 -50.62 -1.11
N LEU A 235 2.34 -49.36 -0.78
CA LEU A 235 2.04 -48.95 0.58
C LEU A 235 0.69 -49.50 1.06
N ASP A 236 -0.27 -49.71 0.16
CA ASP A 236 -1.53 -50.37 0.48
C ASP A 236 -1.33 -51.87 0.72
N CYS A 237 -0.43 -52.53 -0.03
CA CYS A 237 0.06 -53.87 0.31
C CYS A 237 0.75 -53.90 1.70
N LEU A 238 1.55 -52.89 2.04
CA LEU A 238 2.21 -52.79 3.36
C LEU A 238 1.22 -52.53 4.49
N ARG A 239 0.19 -51.70 4.26
CA ARG A 239 -0.94 -51.48 5.18
C ARG A 239 -1.72 -52.78 5.40
N ALA A 240 -1.95 -53.58 4.36
CA ALA A 240 -2.60 -54.91 4.42
C ALA A 240 -1.81 -55.98 5.21
N VAL A 241 -0.51 -55.76 5.42
CA VAL A 241 0.39 -56.69 6.15
C VAL A 241 0.75 -56.16 7.55
N ARG A 242 0.56 -54.86 7.83
CA ARG A 242 0.98 -54.22 9.11
C ARG A 242 -0.09 -53.40 9.84
N GLY A 243 -1.26 -53.19 9.25
CA GLY A 243 -2.37 -52.41 9.81
C GLY A 243 -2.39 -50.93 9.37
N PRO A 244 -3.55 -50.26 9.43
CA PRO A 244 -3.71 -48.87 9.00
C PRO A 244 -3.62 -47.86 10.16
N ASP A 245 -2.63 -46.96 10.11
CA ASP A 245 -2.62 -45.68 10.83
C ASP A 245 -2.52 -44.55 9.77
N PRO A 246 -3.49 -43.62 9.67
CA PRO A 246 -3.54 -42.68 8.54
C PRO A 246 -2.46 -41.58 8.55
N THR A 247 -1.75 -41.36 9.65
CA THR A 247 -1.02 -40.09 9.89
C THR A 247 0.48 -40.12 9.58
N ASN A 248 1.07 -41.27 9.27
CA ASN A 248 2.52 -41.46 9.44
C ASN A 248 3.31 -41.75 8.14
N ASN A 249 4.36 -40.96 7.89
CA ASN A 249 5.35 -41.17 6.83
C ASN A 249 6.33 -42.36 7.09
N SER A 250 6.08 -43.21 8.09
CA SER A 250 6.94 -44.34 8.46
C SER A 250 6.99 -45.43 7.38
N LEU A 251 5.84 -46.00 6.99
CA LEU A 251 5.73 -47.02 5.93
C LEU A 251 6.26 -46.47 4.59
N VAL A 252 5.93 -45.21 4.30
CA VAL A 252 6.43 -44.42 3.17
C VAL A 252 7.96 -44.50 3.12
N ASN A 253 8.64 -44.14 4.21
CA ASN A 253 10.09 -44.16 4.32
C ASN A 253 10.69 -45.58 4.29
N GLU A 254 10.04 -46.56 4.91
CA GLU A 254 10.53 -47.94 4.96
C GLU A 254 10.57 -48.59 3.58
N TRP A 255 9.50 -48.44 2.80
CA TRP A 255 9.48 -48.90 1.40
C TRP A 255 10.67 -48.35 0.63
N GLN A 256 10.93 -47.04 0.72
CA GLN A 256 12.01 -46.38 -0.01
C GLN A 256 13.42 -46.80 0.43
N ARG A 257 13.62 -47.15 1.71
CA ARG A 257 14.96 -47.40 2.30
C ARG A 257 15.35 -48.87 2.35
N HIS A 258 14.41 -49.77 2.62
CA HIS A 258 14.72 -51.17 2.94
C HIS A 258 14.14 -52.18 1.96
N ILE A 259 12.99 -51.89 1.35
CA ILE A 259 12.25 -52.87 0.56
C ILE A 259 12.47 -52.65 -0.95
N LYS A 260 12.19 -51.45 -1.47
CA LYS A 260 12.38 -51.04 -2.87
C LYS A 260 13.77 -51.40 -3.46
N PRO A 261 14.90 -51.24 -2.74
CA PRO A 261 16.22 -51.52 -3.31
C PRO A 261 16.47 -52.99 -3.69
N VAL A 262 15.75 -53.95 -3.10
CA VAL A 262 16.02 -55.38 -3.32
C VAL A 262 15.55 -55.87 -4.70
N PRO A 263 14.27 -55.72 -5.10
CA PRO A 263 13.84 -56.10 -6.45
C PRO A 263 14.50 -55.24 -7.54
N LEU A 264 14.92 -54.00 -7.25
CA LEU A 264 15.77 -53.20 -8.14
C LEU A 264 17.15 -53.84 -8.35
N ARG A 265 17.84 -54.26 -7.27
CA ARG A 265 19.13 -54.97 -7.35
C ARG A 265 19.00 -56.31 -8.09
N LEU A 266 17.84 -56.97 -7.95
CA LEU A 266 17.50 -58.19 -8.67
C LEU A 266 16.99 -57.96 -10.11
N ARG A 267 16.81 -56.69 -10.55
CA ARG A 267 16.30 -56.27 -11.87
C ARG A 267 14.88 -56.78 -12.21
N LEU A 268 14.08 -57.09 -11.19
CA LEU A 268 12.68 -57.50 -11.35
C LEU A 268 11.73 -56.30 -11.46
N ILE A 269 12.19 -55.12 -11.02
CA ILE A 269 11.54 -53.83 -11.25
C ILE A 269 12.59 -52.79 -11.66
N HIS A 270 12.17 -51.73 -12.32
CA HIS A 270 12.97 -50.54 -12.67
C HIS A 270 12.30 -49.25 -12.20
N GLU A 271 13.08 -48.18 -12.04
CA GLU A 271 12.58 -46.84 -11.69
C GLU A 271 12.24 -46.02 -12.93
N GLU A 272 10.96 -45.66 -13.11
CA GLU A 272 10.51 -44.76 -14.17
C GLU A 272 9.91 -43.48 -13.54
N GLY A 273 10.76 -42.49 -13.33
CA GLY A 273 10.38 -41.18 -12.78
C GLY A 273 9.76 -41.26 -11.38
N LYS A 274 8.43 -41.17 -11.29
CA LYS A 274 7.66 -41.22 -10.02
C LYS A 274 6.96 -42.56 -9.76
N LYS A 275 7.01 -43.52 -10.69
CA LYS A 275 6.44 -44.87 -10.53
C LYS A 275 7.54 -45.94 -10.64
N LEU A 276 7.20 -47.16 -10.24
CA LEU A 276 8.02 -48.35 -10.46
C LEU A 276 7.38 -49.19 -11.55
N ARG A 277 8.20 -49.69 -12.46
CA ARG A 277 7.76 -50.62 -13.49
C ARG A 277 8.24 -52.00 -13.13
N ILE A 278 7.30 -52.91 -12.98
CA ILE A 278 7.58 -54.35 -12.97
C ILE A 278 8.08 -54.70 -14.35
N ASP A 279 9.30 -55.21 -14.39
CA ASP A 279 9.84 -55.84 -15.58
C ASP A 279 9.14 -57.18 -15.70
N LEU A 280 7.99 -57.20 -16.38
CA LEU A 280 7.17 -58.42 -16.51
C LEU A 280 7.95 -59.53 -17.17
N GLU A 281 8.82 -59.19 -18.12
CA GLU A 281 9.70 -60.17 -18.72
C GLU A 281 10.76 -60.60 -17.71
N ALA A 282 11.51 -59.73 -17.02
CA ALA A 282 12.45 -60.20 -15.98
C ALA A 282 11.79 -61.02 -14.85
N CYS A 283 10.53 -60.74 -14.51
CA CYS A 283 9.75 -61.57 -13.58
C CYS A 283 9.35 -62.92 -14.21
N GLN A 284 8.87 -62.95 -15.46
CA GLN A 284 8.52 -64.18 -16.16
C GLN A 284 9.77 -65.01 -16.52
N ARG A 285 10.91 -64.39 -16.83
CA ARG A 285 12.25 -64.96 -17.05
C ARG A 285 12.77 -65.58 -15.75
N ALA A 286 12.63 -64.88 -14.60
CA ALA A 286 12.90 -65.45 -13.27
C ALA A 286 11.99 -66.64 -12.91
N LEU A 287 11.00 -66.95 -13.75
CA LEU A 287 10.06 -68.07 -13.67
C LEU A 287 10.07 -68.98 -14.91
N SER A 288 11.02 -68.82 -15.85
CA SER A 288 11.12 -69.65 -17.07
C SER A 288 12.57 -69.84 -17.49
N GLU A 289 13.12 -68.99 -18.37
CA GLU A 289 14.57 -68.90 -18.61
C GLU A 289 15.11 -67.46 -18.75
N GLU A 290 15.20 -66.87 -19.96
CA GLU A 290 16.03 -65.67 -20.21
C GLU A 290 15.55 -64.82 -21.45
N PRO A 291 16.03 -63.56 -21.63
CA PRO A 291 15.50 -62.43 -22.44
C PRO A 291 14.11 -62.46 -23.19
N PRO A 292 14.00 -62.13 -24.50
CA PRO A 292 13.57 -60.78 -24.99
C PRO A 292 12.35 -60.75 -25.96
N ASP A 293 11.78 -59.61 -26.43
CA ASP A 293 11.53 -58.20 -25.99
C ASP A 293 10.72 -57.49 -27.16
N GLU A 294 10.55 -56.14 -27.14
CA GLU A 294 10.45 -55.17 -28.31
C GLU A 294 9.13 -54.51 -28.91
N THR A 295 9.24 -53.17 -29.15
CA THR A 295 8.79 -52.23 -30.27
C THR A 295 7.36 -51.60 -30.56
N ASP A 296 7.37 -50.25 -30.68
CA ASP A 296 6.94 -49.26 -31.73
C ASP A 296 5.52 -48.63 -32.10
N GLU A 297 5.57 -47.28 -32.27
CA GLU A 297 4.92 -46.26 -33.19
C GLU A 297 3.44 -45.70 -33.12
N GLU A 298 3.25 -44.52 -33.76
CA GLU A 298 2.23 -43.43 -33.59
C GLU A 298 1.39 -43.14 -34.91
N PRO A 299 0.70 -41.99 -35.29
CA PRO A 299 0.10 -40.77 -34.64
C PRO A 299 -1.32 -40.28 -35.23
N ILE A 300 -1.73 -38.98 -35.06
CA ILE A 300 -2.76 -38.08 -35.78
C ILE A 300 -4.31 -38.38 -35.70
N THR A 301 -5.34 -37.55 -36.11
CA THR A 301 -5.54 -36.33 -36.98
C THR A 301 -6.89 -35.51 -36.76
N GLU A 302 -7.06 -34.34 -37.45
CA GLU A 302 -8.29 -33.62 -38.00
C GLU A 302 -9.19 -32.56 -37.24
N THR A 303 -8.94 -31.26 -37.52
CA THR A 303 -9.81 -30.10 -37.99
C THR A 303 -11.20 -29.72 -37.40
N ALA A 304 -11.75 -28.48 -37.52
CA ALA A 304 -11.25 -27.08 -37.68
C ALA A 304 -12.43 -26.04 -37.75
N VAL A 305 -12.28 -24.79 -37.27
CA VAL A 305 -13.15 -23.60 -37.56
C VAL A 305 -12.33 -22.28 -37.47
N GLU A 306 -12.62 -21.27 -38.32
CA GLU A 306 -11.93 -19.96 -38.41
C GLU A 306 -12.63 -18.78 -37.69
N PRO A 307 -11.88 -17.72 -37.33
CA PRO A 307 -12.42 -16.36 -37.15
C PRO A 307 -11.67 -15.30 -38.03
N PRO A 308 -11.83 -13.96 -37.85
CA PRO A 308 -12.09 -13.00 -38.94
C PRO A 308 -10.84 -12.57 -39.78
N PRO A 309 -11.03 -11.92 -40.95
CA PRO A 309 -9.94 -11.65 -41.90
C PRO A 309 -8.88 -10.65 -41.43
N PRO A 310 -7.62 -10.77 -41.93
CA PRO A 310 -6.50 -9.94 -41.51
C PRO A 310 -6.56 -8.51 -42.06
N ILE A 311 -5.87 -7.60 -41.35
CA ILE A 311 -5.54 -6.25 -41.84
C ILE A 311 -4.58 -6.40 -43.03
N SER A 312 -4.89 -5.77 -44.16
CA SER A 312 -4.14 -5.95 -45.41
C SER A 312 -2.69 -5.48 -45.32
N GLU A 313 -1.77 -6.32 -45.81
CA GLU A 313 -0.34 -6.02 -45.98
C GLU A 313 -0.12 -4.68 -46.73
N ARG A 314 0.29 -3.65 -45.99
CA ARG A 314 0.76 -2.37 -46.54
C ARG A 314 1.90 -1.82 -45.71
N ASP A 315 3.12 -2.12 -46.13
CA ASP A 315 4.34 -1.33 -45.84
C ASP A 315 4.44 -0.75 -44.42
N THR A 316 4.57 -1.60 -43.39
CA THR A 316 4.96 -1.15 -42.03
C THR A 316 6.44 -0.76 -42.00
N ARG A 317 6.76 0.35 -42.67
CA ARG A 317 8.13 0.88 -42.83
C ARG A 317 8.66 1.34 -41.49
N THR A 318 9.62 0.59 -40.92
CA THR A 318 10.24 0.92 -39.64
C THR A 318 11.63 0.30 -39.50
N ASN A 319 12.41 0.83 -38.56
CA ASN A 319 13.63 0.23 -38.02
C ASN A 319 13.55 -0.04 -36.49
N LEU A 320 12.34 -0.04 -35.91
CA LEU A 320 12.12 -0.30 -34.49
C LEU A 320 12.33 -1.79 -34.14
N GLU A 321 13.30 -2.07 -33.29
CA GLU A 321 13.59 -3.43 -32.79
C GLU A 321 12.44 -4.02 -31.95
N THR A 322 12.25 -5.34 -32.04
CA THR A 322 11.34 -6.12 -31.18
C THR A 322 11.83 -6.11 -29.72
N PRO A 323 10.98 -5.78 -28.72
CA PRO A 323 11.42 -5.65 -27.33
C PRO A 323 11.68 -7.03 -26.69
N ARG A 324 12.87 -7.20 -26.09
CA ARG A 324 13.29 -8.46 -25.43
C ARG A 324 12.75 -8.63 -23.99
N THR A 325 11.98 -7.66 -23.51
CA THR A 325 11.36 -7.63 -22.18
C THR A 325 10.04 -6.88 -22.31
N SER A 326 9.03 -7.27 -21.55
CA SER A 326 7.74 -6.58 -21.47
C SER A 326 7.89 -5.11 -21.07
N PHE A 327 6.88 -4.31 -21.45
CA PHE A 327 6.71 -2.93 -21.01
C PHE A 327 5.63 -2.89 -19.92
N ILE A 328 6.05 -2.63 -18.68
CA ILE A 328 5.14 -2.56 -17.52
C ILE A 328 4.92 -1.10 -17.14
N GLY A 329 3.64 -0.81 -16.87
CA GLY A 329 3.14 0.51 -16.53
C GLY A 329 2.85 1.39 -17.74
N ARG A 330 2.62 2.68 -17.47
CA ARG A 330 2.55 3.81 -18.42
C ARG A 330 1.64 3.64 -19.64
N GLN A 331 0.53 2.92 -19.47
CA GLN A 331 -0.42 2.71 -20.58
C GLN A 331 -1.14 4.03 -20.95
N GLY A 332 -1.43 4.87 -19.96
CA GLY A 332 -2.05 6.19 -20.16
C GLY A 332 -1.13 7.17 -20.89
N GLU A 333 0.13 7.26 -20.50
CA GLU A 333 1.12 8.14 -21.16
C GLU A 333 1.40 7.69 -22.59
N ARG A 334 1.51 6.37 -22.83
CA ARG A 334 1.61 5.82 -24.19
C ARG A 334 0.40 6.19 -25.03
N GLN A 335 -0.81 6.02 -24.52
CA GLN A 335 -2.03 6.36 -25.23
C GLN A 335 -2.11 7.88 -25.52
N ARG A 336 -1.83 8.72 -24.51
CA ARG A 336 -1.87 10.19 -24.66
C ARG A 336 -0.84 10.71 -25.66
N LEU A 337 0.36 10.11 -25.73
CA LEU A 337 1.35 10.41 -26.76
C LEU A 337 0.90 9.96 -28.15
N VAL A 338 0.26 8.79 -28.27
CA VAL A 338 -0.34 8.32 -29.54
C VAL A 338 -1.44 9.27 -30.01
N GLU A 339 -2.34 9.71 -29.12
CA GLU A 339 -3.42 10.66 -29.42
C GLU A 339 -2.87 12.03 -29.84
N LEU A 340 -1.88 12.57 -29.11
CA LEU A 340 -1.21 13.83 -29.47
C LEU A 340 -0.52 13.74 -30.83
N LEU A 341 0.22 12.65 -31.11
CA LEU A 341 0.90 12.46 -32.39
C LEU A 341 -0.08 12.23 -33.54
N LEU A 342 -1.23 11.59 -33.34
CA LEU A 342 -2.24 11.42 -34.39
C LEU A 342 -3.02 12.71 -34.71
N SER A 343 -2.98 13.70 -33.83
CA SER A 343 -3.62 15.00 -34.05
C SER A 343 -3.01 15.80 -35.21
N SER A 344 -3.62 16.94 -35.53
CA SER A 344 -3.16 17.87 -36.58
C SER A 344 -2.06 18.84 -36.11
N SER A 345 -1.79 18.92 -34.80
CA SER A 345 -0.78 19.77 -34.17
C SER A 345 -0.71 19.43 -32.68
N PRO A 346 0.48 19.26 -32.06
CA PRO A 346 1.81 19.64 -32.54
C PRO A 346 2.48 18.59 -33.44
N ASN A 347 3.39 19.05 -34.30
CA ASN A 347 4.25 18.18 -35.12
C ASN A 347 5.55 17.76 -34.42
N LEU A 348 5.94 18.44 -33.33
CA LEU A 348 7.10 18.11 -32.50
C LEU A 348 6.64 17.90 -31.05
N ILE A 349 6.96 16.74 -30.48
CA ILE A 349 6.80 16.45 -29.06
C ILE A 349 8.15 16.03 -28.49
N THR A 350 8.57 16.66 -27.38
CA THR A 350 9.80 16.33 -26.67
C THR A 350 9.46 15.69 -25.33
N ILE A 351 9.80 14.40 -25.18
CA ILE A 351 9.71 13.69 -23.90
C ILE A 351 10.90 14.14 -23.03
N THR A 352 10.61 14.88 -21.97
CA THR A 352 11.58 15.35 -20.96
C THR A 352 11.60 14.46 -19.72
N GLY A 353 12.49 14.73 -18.77
CA GLY A 353 12.60 14.00 -17.50
C GLY A 353 13.96 13.30 -17.28
N PRO A 354 14.26 12.87 -16.03
CA PRO A 354 15.60 12.43 -15.64
C PRO A 354 16.12 11.17 -16.34
N GLY A 355 17.43 10.93 -16.18
CA GLY A 355 18.07 9.67 -16.55
C GLY A 355 17.45 8.48 -15.81
N GLY A 356 17.27 7.35 -16.49
CA GLY A 356 16.70 6.13 -15.89
C GLY A 356 15.17 6.08 -15.79
N THR A 357 14.43 7.18 -16.08
CA THR A 357 12.96 7.20 -16.14
C THR A 357 12.39 6.32 -17.27
N GLY A 358 13.17 6.06 -18.33
CA GLY A 358 12.79 5.16 -19.42
C GLY A 358 12.19 5.84 -20.67
N LYS A 359 12.50 7.12 -20.92
CA LYS A 359 12.06 7.89 -22.11
C LYS A 359 12.21 7.11 -23.42
N THR A 360 13.41 6.58 -23.71
CA THR A 360 13.73 5.70 -24.86
C THR A 360 12.83 4.49 -24.99
N ARG A 361 12.34 3.94 -23.87
CA ARG A 361 11.44 2.78 -23.87
C ARG A 361 10.03 3.22 -24.26
N LEU A 362 9.54 4.31 -23.66
CA LEU A 362 8.23 4.88 -23.98
C LEU A 362 8.16 5.38 -25.43
N SER A 363 9.19 6.08 -25.93
CA SER A 363 9.23 6.56 -27.32
C SER A 363 9.17 5.39 -28.31
N ARG A 364 9.92 4.31 -28.06
CA ARG A 364 9.85 3.07 -28.86
C ARG A 364 8.47 2.39 -28.78
N GLU A 365 7.82 2.32 -27.61
CA GLU A 365 6.46 1.74 -27.51
C GLU A 365 5.39 2.61 -28.19
N VAL A 366 5.46 3.94 -28.08
CA VAL A 366 4.59 4.87 -28.81
C VAL A 366 4.80 4.73 -30.31
N GLY A 367 6.06 4.60 -30.75
CA GLY A 367 6.40 4.31 -32.13
C GLY A 367 5.78 3.01 -32.63
N ARG A 368 5.85 1.91 -31.86
CA ARG A 368 5.21 0.64 -32.24
C ARG A 368 3.68 0.72 -32.27
N ALA A 369 3.08 1.49 -31.35
CA ALA A 369 1.63 1.74 -31.35
C ALA A 369 1.13 2.59 -32.54
N LEU A 370 2.04 3.26 -33.27
CA LEU A 370 1.74 4.06 -34.47
C LEU A 370 2.05 3.34 -35.79
N LEU A 371 2.56 2.10 -35.76
CA LEU A 371 2.75 1.28 -36.95
C LEU A 371 1.40 0.99 -37.61
N GLY A 372 1.33 1.12 -38.94
CA GLY A 372 0.08 1.00 -39.72
C GLY A 372 -0.80 2.25 -39.69
N SER A 373 -0.78 3.04 -38.61
CA SER A 373 -1.52 4.30 -38.48
C SER A 373 -0.91 5.47 -39.28
N LEU A 374 0.37 5.36 -39.66
CA LEU A 374 1.14 6.41 -40.35
C LEU A 374 1.66 5.92 -41.71
N LYS A 375 1.20 6.52 -42.83
CA LYS A 375 1.52 6.06 -44.19
C LYS A 375 3.00 6.12 -44.55
N GLY A 376 3.76 7.03 -43.93
CA GLY A 376 5.20 7.18 -44.15
C GLY A 376 6.08 6.25 -43.28
N GLY A 377 5.46 5.57 -42.31
CA GLY A 377 6.14 4.67 -41.37
C GLY A 377 6.64 5.36 -40.10
N VAL A 378 7.41 4.62 -39.30
CA VAL A 378 7.94 5.06 -38.00
C VAL A 378 9.43 4.75 -37.93
N TRP A 379 10.25 5.77 -37.76
CA TRP A 379 11.71 5.67 -37.80
C TRP A 379 12.30 6.07 -36.45
N PHE A 380 13.40 5.44 -36.03
CA PHE A 380 14.10 5.69 -34.77
C PHE A 380 15.57 5.96 -35.06
N ALA A 381 16.09 7.11 -34.64
CA ALA A 381 17.50 7.47 -34.72
C ALA A 381 18.08 7.63 -33.32
N ASP A 382 19.17 6.92 -33.05
CA ASP A 382 19.95 7.03 -31.81
C ASP A 382 21.04 8.09 -31.99
N LEU A 383 21.05 9.12 -31.15
CA LEU A 383 22.02 10.22 -31.20
C LEU A 383 23.08 10.14 -30.09
N THR A 384 23.18 9.02 -29.37
CA THR A 384 24.09 8.83 -28.21
C THR A 384 25.55 9.20 -28.49
N GLU A 385 26.05 8.93 -29.70
CA GLU A 385 27.42 9.23 -30.13
C GLU A 385 27.58 10.57 -30.89
N ALA A 386 26.48 11.24 -31.25
CA ALA A 386 26.53 12.50 -32.00
C ALA A 386 27.07 13.66 -31.16
N ARG A 387 27.89 14.53 -31.75
CA ARG A 387 28.54 15.68 -31.12
C ARG A 387 28.43 16.98 -31.91
N ASN A 388 27.98 16.92 -33.16
CA ASN A 388 27.73 18.08 -34.02
C ASN A 388 26.52 17.84 -34.96
N GLU A 389 26.14 18.85 -35.73
CA GLU A 389 25.02 18.80 -36.70
C GLU A 389 25.20 17.69 -37.76
N GLU A 390 26.41 17.51 -38.30
CA GLU A 390 26.68 16.50 -39.33
C GLU A 390 26.57 15.08 -38.78
N ASP A 391 27.05 14.82 -37.55
CA ASP A 391 26.88 13.52 -36.89
C ASP A 391 25.38 13.17 -36.72
N ALA A 392 24.59 14.14 -36.24
CA ALA A 392 23.16 13.96 -36.00
C ALA A 392 22.39 13.74 -37.33
N ALA A 393 22.73 14.50 -38.37
CA ALA A 393 22.20 14.29 -39.71
C ALA A 393 22.58 12.91 -40.29
N TYR A 394 23.81 12.44 -40.05
CA TYR A 394 24.26 11.13 -40.50
C TYR A 394 23.52 9.99 -39.78
N ALA A 395 23.36 10.07 -38.45
CA ALA A 395 22.61 9.09 -37.67
C ALA A 395 21.14 8.98 -38.13
N VAL A 396 20.49 10.12 -38.43
CA VAL A 396 19.14 10.14 -39.01
C VAL A 396 19.11 9.56 -40.43
N ALA A 397 20.07 9.90 -41.30
CA ALA A 397 20.13 9.37 -42.66
C ALA A 397 20.36 7.84 -42.70
N GLN A 398 21.24 7.33 -41.83
CA GLN A 398 21.47 5.91 -41.60
C GLN A 398 20.19 5.20 -41.14
N SER A 399 19.48 5.79 -40.18
CA SER A 399 18.21 5.27 -39.64
C SER A 399 17.07 5.25 -40.67
N LEU A 400 17.05 6.21 -41.59
CA LEU A 400 16.12 6.26 -42.72
C LEU A 400 16.52 5.34 -43.89
N GLY A 401 17.72 4.75 -43.85
CA GLY A 401 18.28 3.89 -44.89
C GLY A 401 18.70 4.61 -46.17
N VAL A 402 19.15 5.87 -46.10
CA VAL A 402 19.44 6.70 -47.29
C VAL A 402 20.90 7.18 -47.32
N PRO A 403 21.65 6.96 -48.42
CA PRO A 403 23.05 7.36 -48.53
C PRO A 403 23.22 8.85 -48.85
N LEU A 404 23.99 9.56 -48.03
CA LEU A 404 24.32 10.98 -48.23
C LEU A 404 25.49 11.14 -49.23
N THR A 405 25.20 11.10 -50.53
CA THR A 405 26.21 11.16 -51.61
C THR A 405 26.13 12.42 -52.49
N GLY A 406 25.42 13.46 -52.02
CA GLY A 406 25.22 14.72 -52.74
C GLY A 406 26.31 15.77 -52.50
N LYS A 407 26.12 16.97 -53.08
CA LYS A 407 26.91 18.18 -52.79
C LYS A 407 26.24 19.14 -51.79
N GLN A 408 25.11 18.73 -51.19
CA GLN A 408 24.43 19.49 -50.13
C GLN A 408 25.02 19.14 -48.76
N ALA A 409 24.91 20.05 -47.81
CA ALA A 409 25.20 19.77 -46.40
C ALA A 409 24.27 18.64 -45.87
N PRO A 410 24.74 17.77 -44.94
CA PRO A 410 23.98 16.64 -44.42
C PRO A 410 22.54 16.99 -43.96
N GLY A 411 22.37 18.00 -43.11
CA GLY A 411 21.06 18.40 -42.59
C GLY A 411 20.05 18.80 -43.68
N ALA A 412 20.50 19.54 -44.70
CA ALA A 412 19.65 19.96 -45.83
C ALA A 412 19.28 18.78 -46.76
N ALA A 413 20.18 17.79 -46.90
CA ALA A 413 19.88 16.56 -47.62
C ALA A 413 18.83 15.72 -46.88
N VAL A 414 18.94 15.59 -45.54
CA VAL A 414 17.93 14.92 -44.71
C VAL A 414 16.57 15.63 -44.77
N GLY A 415 16.52 16.96 -44.66
CA GLY A 415 15.27 17.73 -44.79
C GLY A 415 14.57 17.51 -46.14
N SER A 416 15.35 17.36 -47.22
CA SER A 416 14.86 17.01 -48.55
C SER A 416 14.29 15.58 -48.62
N ILE A 417 14.91 14.62 -47.93
CA ILE A 417 14.43 13.24 -47.79
C ILE A 417 13.14 13.18 -46.96
N LEU A 418 13.08 13.89 -45.83
CA LEU A 418 11.90 13.94 -44.95
C LEU A 418 10.68 14.52 -45.67
N ARG A 419 10.87 15.57 -46.48
CA ARG A 419 9.82 16.12 -47.36
C ARG A 419 9.25 15.07 -48.34
N SER A 420 10.05 14.09 -48.76
CA SER A 420 9.61 12.99 -49.64
C SER A 420 8.90 11.84 -48.91
N ARG A 421 8.85 11.85 -47.57
CA ARG A 421 8.17 10.83 -46.73
C ARG A 421 7.06 11.46 -45.86
N PRO A 422 6.03 12.10 -46.45
CA PRO A 422 4.93 12.68 -45.69
C PRO A 422 4.19 11.61 -44.87
N GLU A 423 3.56 12.05 -43.77
CA GLU A 423 2.86 11.18 -42.82
C GLU A 423 3.75 10.10 -42.17
N SER A 424 5.04 10.37 -41.95
CA SER A 424 5.91 9.53 -41.10
C SER A 424 6.07 10.10 -39.68
N LEU A 425 6.47 9.25 -38.74
CA LEU A 425 7.06 9.65 -37.47
C LEU A 425 8.58 9.42 -37.51
N LEU A 426 9.37 10.39 -37.04
CA LEU A 426 10.78 10.24 -36.72
C LEU A 426 10.98 10.41 -35.20
N ILE A 427 11.50 9.38 -34.55
CA ILE A 427 11.91 9.40 -33.15
C ILE A 427 13.41 9.74 -33.12
N LEU A 428 13.78 10.74 -32.32
CA LEU A 428 15.18 11.13 -32.10
C LEU A 428 15.52 10.86 -30.63
N ASP A 429 16.41 9.91 -30.37
CA ASP A 429 16.72 9.46 -29.00
C ASP A 429 18.03 10.05 -28.46
N ASN A 430 18.03 10.47 -27.20
CA ASN A 430 19.16 11.10 -26.49
C ASN A 430 19.64 12.42 -27.13
N PHE A 431 18.69 13.27 -27.58
CA PHE A 431 18.97 14.55 -28.24
C PHE A 431 19.70 15.55 -27.32
N GLU A 432 19.71 15.33 -26.00
CA GLU A 432 20.45 16.13 -25.00
C GLU A 432 21.96 16.28 -25.27
N GLN A 433 22.55 15.49 -26.18
CA GLN A 433 23.94 15.65 -26.61
C GLN A 433 24.16 16.72 -27.68
N VAL A 434 23.10 17.19 -28.34
CA VAL A 434 23.19 18.05 -29.53
C VAL A 434 22.18 19.22 -29.54
N VAL A 435 21.48 19.51 -28.43
CA VAL A 435 20.47 20.59 -28.33
C VAL A 435 20.99 21.93 -28.88
N GLU A 436 22.15 22.40 -28.43
CA GLU A 436 22.74 23.68 -28.85
C GLU A 436 23.14 23.72 -30.34
N VAL A 437 23.48 22.57 -30.94
CA VAL A 437 24.11 22.48 -32.26
C VAL A 437 23.22 21.88 -33.35
N ALA A 438 22.06 21.31 -32.99
CA ALA A 438 21.16 20.62 -33.93
C ALA A 438 19.68 21.06 -33.83
N SER A 439 19.30 21.89 -32.85
CA SER A 439 17.95 22.47 -32.73
C SER A 439 17.50 23.20 -34.01
N GLY A 440 18.35 24.07 -34.56
CA GLY A 440 18.09 24.79 -35.82
C GLY A 440 17.92 23.88 -37.04
N MET A 441 18.57 22.71 -37.06
CA MET A 441 18.36 21.70 -38.11
C MET A 441 16.97 21.05 -38.01
N VAL A 442 16.45 20.82 -36.79
CA VAL A 442 15.10 20.29 -36.57
C VAL A 442 14.02 21.33 -36.92
N ASP A 443 14.23 22.60 -36.60
CA ASP A 443 13.40 23.73 -37.05
C ASP A 443 13.30 23.79 -38.58
N ASP A 444 14.45 23.69 -39.27
CA ASP A 444 14.47 23.59 -40.73
C ASP A 444 13.78 22.33 -41.27
N TRP A 445 13.87 21.18 -40.60
CA TRP A 445 13.12 19.98 -40.98
C TRP A 445 11.60 20.14 -40.80
N LEU A 446 11.14 20.77 -39.72
CA LEU A 446 9.73 21.09 -39.48
C LEU A 446 9.17 22.01 -40.57
N ARG A 447 9.90 23.10 -40.91
CA ARG A 447 9.54 24.01 -42.01
C ARG A 447 9.54 23.31 -43.37
N GLN A 448 10.46 22.38 -43.61
CA GLN A 448 10.58 21.68 -44.89
C GLN A 448 9.58 20.53 -45.07
N ALA A 449 9.15 19.88 -43.98
CA ALA A 449 8.29 18.70 -44.02
C ALA A 449 7.11 18.82 -43.03
N PRO A 450 6.13 19.73 -43.25
CA PRO A 450 5.03 20.00 -42.31
C PRO A 450 3.99 18.86 -42.15
N GLN A 451 4.24 17.69 -42.76
CA GLN A 451 3.48 16.44 -42.58
C GLN A 451 4.31 15.33 -41.91
N MET A 452 5.54 15.63 -41.51
CA MET A 452 6.34 14.79 -40.61
C MET A 452 5.95 15.06 -39.16
N ARG A 453 6.04 14.01 -38.35
CA ARG A 453 5.94 14.06 -36.89
C ARG A 453 7.31 13.76 -36.29
N PHE A 454 7.66 14.44 -35.21
CA PHE A 454 8.90 14.28 -34.48
C PHE A 454 8.59 13.95 -33.02
N LEU A 455 9.16 12.86 -32.50
CA LEU A 455 9.09 12.50 -31.09
C LEU A 455 10.52 12.42 -30.55
N VAL A 456 10.95 13.46 -29.86
CA VAL A 456 12.31 13.56 -29.33
C VAL A 456 12.33 13.00 -27.90
N THR A 457 13.38 12.26 -27.54
CA THR A 457 13.73 12.07 -26.13
C THR A 457 14.93 12.95 -25.80
N SER A 458 14.78 13.76 -24.76
CA SER A 458 15.79 14.69 -24.30
C SER A 458 15.68 14.86 -22.78
N ARG A 459 16.58 15.63 -22.17
CA ARG A 459 16.46 16.10 -20.79
C ARG A 459 15.78 17.46 -20.75
N ALA A 460 16.25 18.37 -21.61
CA ALA A 460 15.75 19.71 -21.83
C ALA A 460 14.96 19.81 -23.16
N LEU A 461 14.20 20.88 -23.31
CA LEU A 461 13.55 21.24 -24.58
C LEU A 461 14.58 21.67 -25.64
N LEU A 462 14.17 21.64 -26.91
CA LEU A 462 15.00 22.02 -28.05
C LEU A 462 14.94 23.53 -28.34
N GLY A 463 13.93 24.23 -27.83
CA GLY A 463 13.78 25.68 -27.93
C GLY A 463 13.20 26.14 -29.29
N VAL A 464 12.46 25.29 -29.98
CA VAL A 464 12.00 25.53 -31.37
C VAL A 464 10.50 25.78 -31.48
N GLU A 465 10.09 26.57 -32.48
CA GLU A 465 8.70 27.02 -32.62
C GLU A 465 7.76 25.83 -32.90
N GLY A 466 6.71 25.70 -32.08
CA GLY A 466 5.76 24.58 -32.17
C GLY A 466 6.18 23.30 -31.42
N GLU A 467 7.27 23.32 -30.67
CA GLU A 467 7.62 22.26 -29.72
C GLU A 467 6.56 22.09 -28.62
N ARG A 468 6.31 20.84 -28.22
CA ARG A 468 5.46 20.50 -27.08
C ARG A 468 6.18 19.61 -26.09
N GLU A 469 6.29 20.06 -24.85
CA GLU A 469 6.80 19.23 -23.75
C GLU A 469 5.83 18.08 -23.40
N PHE A 470 6.41 16.93 -23.07
CA PHE A 470 5.76 15.83 -22.37
C PHE A 470 6.69 15.33 -21.25
N GLU A 471 6.53 15.84 -20.03
CA GLU A 471 7.34 15.41 -18.88
C GLU A 471 7.05 13.94 -18.52
N LEU A 472 8.10 13.11 -18.45
CA LEU A 472 7.98 11.70 -18.06
C LEU A 472 8.37 11.46 -16.60
N LEU A 473 7.37 11.52 -15.73
CA LEU A 473 7.48 11.18 -14.31
C LEU A 473 7.83 9.69 -14.07
N PRO A 474 8.41 9.32 -12.91
CA PRO A 474 8.60 7.93 -12.50
C PRO A 474 7.30 7.13 -12.32
N LEU A 475 7.39 5.82 -12.08
CA LEU A 475 6.21 4.95 -11.96
C LEU A 475 5.42 5.19 -10.66
N PRO A 476 4.07 5.17 -10.70
CA PRO A 476 3.22 5.31 -9.52
C PRO A 476 3.52 4.29 -8.40
N LEU A 477 3.73 4.82 -7.19
CA LEU A 477 3.95 4.09 -5.94
C LEU A 477 2.63 3.68 -5.27
N PRO A 478 2.64 2.65 -4.39
CA PRO A 478 1.54 2.41 -3.47
C PRO A 478 1.54 3.47 -2.35
N ALA A 479 0.41 3.63 -1.65
CA ALA A 479 0.36 4.37 -0.38
C ALA A 479 1.10 3.59 0.72
N GLU A 480 1.53 4.29 1.79
CA GLU A 480 2.38 3.69 2.84
C GLU A 480 1.67 2.54 3.58
N ASP A 481 0.41 2.73 3.98
CA ASP A 481 -0.44 1.73 4.64
C ASP A 481 -1.28 0.88 3.66
N ALA A 482 -0.82 0.70 2.42
CA ALA A 482 -1.56 -0.05 1.40
C ALA A 482 -1.64 -1.57 1.71
N ALA A 483 -2.85 -2.14 1.63
CA ALA A 483 -3.05 -3.59 1.67
C ALA A 483 -2.32 -4.32 0.52
N LEU A 484 -2.05 -5.62 0.68
CA LEU A 484 -1.21 -6.39 -0.26
C LEU A 484 -1.75 -6.36 -1.70
N GLU A 485 -3.07 -6.37 -1.88
CA GLU A 485 -3.74 -6.30 -3.18
C GLU A 485 -3.56 -4.92 -3.85
N ALA A 486 -3.39 -3.85 -3.07
CA ALA A 486 -3.11 -2.51 -3.57
C ALA A 486 -1.61 -2.35 -3.88
N ILE A 487 -0.73 -2.88 -3.02
CA ILE A 487 0.71 -2.99 -3.28
C ILE A 487 0.96 -3.73 -4.60
N GLN A 488 0.33 -4.89 -4.83
CA GLN A 488 0.46 -5.66 -6.07
C GLN A 488 -0.04 -4.95 -7.34
N LYS A 489 -0.87 -3.90 -7.21
CA LYS A 489 -1.42 -3.13 -8.34
C LYS A 489 -0.52 -1.96 -8.78
N SER A 490 0.34 -1.43 -7.91
CA SER A 490 1.28 -0.34 -8.24
C SER A 490 2.18 -0.72 -9.44
N GLU A 491 2.38 0.23 -10.36
CA GLU A 491 3.21 -0.02 -11.55
C GLU A 491 4.68 -0.24 -11.19
N ALA A 492 5.20 0.50 -10.20
CA ALA A 492 6.55 0.33 -9.68
C ALA A 492 6.75 -1.07 -9.06
N VAL A 493 5.80 -1.52 -8.24
CA VAL A 493 5.84 -2.86 -7.62
C VAL A 493 5.67 -3.96 -8.66
N ARG A 494 4.78 -3.79 -9.65
CA ARG A 494 4.63 -4.74 -10.77
C ARG A 494 5.91 -4.87 -11.60
N LEU A 495 6.63 -3.76 -11.85
CA LEU A 495 7.95 -3.81 -12.48
C LEU A 495 8.94 -4.58 -11.59
N PHE A 496 9.00 -4.32 -10.27
CA PHE A 496 9.87 -5.09 -9.38
C PHE A 496 9.56 -6.59 -9.43
N ILE A 497 8.29 -6.99 -9.30
CA ILE A 497 7.86 -8.40 -9.32
C ILE A 497 8.24 -9.09 -10.63
N GLU A 498 8.01 -8.45 -11.78
CA GLU A 498 8.37 -9.00 -13.08
C GLU A 498 9.89 -9.20 -13.20
N ARG A 499 10.67 -8.21 -12.78
CA ARG A 499 12.14 -8.22 -12.93
C ARG A 499 12.80 -9.13 -11.91
N ALA A 500 12.20 -9.30 -10.74
CA ALA A 500 12.54 -10.35 -9.79
C ALA A 500 12.26 -11.73 -10.40
N ARG A 501 11.11 -11.96 -11.06
CA ARG A 501 10.77 -13.25 -11.70
C ARG A 501 11.69 -13.64 -12.86
N VAL A 502 12.22 -12.68 -13.62
CA VAL A 502 13.28 -12.91 -14.63
C VAL A 502 14.55 -13.53 -14.02
N HIS A 503 14.80 -13.28 -12.72
CA HIS A 503 16.01 -13.66 -12.02
C HIS A 503 15.81 -14.76 -10.95
N HIS A 504 14.60 -14.86 -10.40
CA HIS A 504 14.17 -15.82 -9.39
C HIS A 504 12.74 -16.29 -9.71
N VAL A 505 12.63 -17.35 -10.51
CA VAL A 505 11.36 -17.84 -11.10
C VAL A 505 10.26 -18.09 -10.06
N GLY A 506 10.64 -18.53 -8.85
CA GLY A 506 9.71 -18.75 -7.74
C GLY A 506 9.23 -17.49 -7.01
N PHE A 507 9.54 -16.27 -7.48
CA PHE A 507 9.24 -15.03 -6.76
C PHE A 507 7.72 -14.75 -6.73
N ARG A 508 7.16 -14.85 -5.52
CA ARG A 508 5.79 -14.46 -5.16
C ARG A 508 5.88 -13.36 -4.11
N LEU A 509 4.89 -12.46 -4.13
CA LEU A 509 4.72 -11.46 -3.09
C LEU A 509 3.80 -12.05 -2.01
N ASP A 510 4.15 -11.85 -0.75
CA ASP A 510 3.42 -12.28 0.45
C ASP A 510 3.38 -11.14 1.49
N ASP A 511 2.77 -11.38 2.65
CA ASP A 511 2.57 -10.35 3.69
C ASP A 511 3.87 -9.76 4.27
N LYS A 512 5.02 -10.42 4.04
CA LYS A 512 6.34 -9.98 4.53
C LYS A 512 7.14 -9.26 3.44
N SER A 513 7.20 -9.88 2.27
CA SER A 513 7.91 -9.33 1.11
C SER A 513 7.14 -8.17 0.46
N GLY A 514 5.82 -8.09 0.62
CA GLY A 514 4.97 -7.02 0.10
C GLY A 514 5.37 -5.63 0.61
N PRO A 515 5.31 -5.38 1.93
CA PRO A 515 5.78 -4.12 2.53
C PRO A 515 7.25 -3.83 2.21
N ALA A 516 8.12 -4.84 2.19
CA ALA A 516 9.53 -4.65 1.85
C ALA A 516 9.73 -4.21 0.39
N VAL A 517 9.01 -4.79 -0.58
CA VAL A 517 9.06 -4.36 -1.99
C VAL A 517 8.42 -2.99 -2.20
N ALA A 518 7.33 -2.67 -1.50
CA ALA A 518 6.75 -1.33 -1.50
C ALA A 518 7.76 -0.29 -1.00
N HIS A 519 8.44 -0.57 0.12
CA HIS A 519 9.48 0.29 0.68
C HIS A 519 10.69 0.43 -0.27
N ILE A 520 11.15 -0.64 -0.92
CA ILE A 520 12.18 -0.56 -1.97
C ILE A 520 11.73 0.35 -3.10
N CYS A 521 10.51 0.17 -3.62
CA CYS A 521 10.00 0.98 -4.72
C CYS A 521 9.90 2.47 -4.32
N SER A 522 9.52 2.75 -3.07
CA SER A 522 9.44 4.10 -2.50
C SER A 522 10.81 4.75 -2.32
N ARG A 523 11.80 4.07 -1.71
CA ARG A 523 13.20 4.54 -1.60
C ARG A 523 13.90 4.70 -2.95
N LEU A 524 13.38 4.09 -4.00
CA LEU A 524 13.84 4.25 -5.40
C LEU A 524 12.91 5.16 -6.22
N GLU A 525 11.95 5.84 -5.57
CA GLU A 525 11.05 6.85 -6.14
C GLU A 525 10.34 6.45 -7.44
N GLY A 526 10.01 5.16 -7.61
CA GLY A 526 9.38 4.66 -8.82
C GLY A 526 10.30 4.63 -10.07
N MET A 527 11.60 4.90 -9.93
CA MET A 527 12.55 4.99 -11.05
C MET A 527 12.79 3.61 -11.70
N PRO A 528 12.37 3.38 -12.97
CA PRO A 528 12.41 2.05 -13.57
C PRO A 528 13.79 1.39 -13.61
N LEU A 529 14.84 2.13 -13.95
CA LEU A 529 16.21 1.60 -13.98
C LEU A 529 16.70 1.19 -12.58
N ALA A 530 16.36 1.96 -11.55
CA ALA A 530 16.73 1.63 -10.16
C ALA A 530 15.98 0.37 -9.69
N ILE A 531 14.68 0.28 -9.98
CA ILE A 531 13.83 -0.88 -9.68
C ILE A 531 14.36 -2.15 -10.40
N GLU A 532 14.75 -2.05 -11.67
CA GLU A 532 15.36 -3.17 -12.41
C GLU A 532 16.67 -3.65 -11.75
N LEU A 533 17.54 -2.73 -11.32
CA LEU A 533 18.80 -3.03 -10.65
C LEU A 533 18.59 -3.64 -9.25
N ALA A 534 17.58 -3.19 -8.50
CA ALA A 534 17.23 -3.74 -7.19
C ALA A 534 16.58 -5.13 -7.31
N ALA A 535 15.63 -5.30 -8.23
CA ALA A 535 14.96 -6.58 -8.45
C ALA A 535 15.92 -7.69 -8.88
N ALA A 536 16.99 -7.35 -9.63
CA ALA A 536 18.06 -8.29 -9.97
C ALA A 536 18.87 -8.80 -8.77
N ARG A 537 18.77 -8.19 -7.57
CA ARG A 537 19.40 -8.70 -6.34
C ARG A 537 18.65 -9.85 -5.68
N THR A 538 17.40 -10.13 -6.07
CA THR A 538 16.59 -11.23 -5.52
C THR A 538 17.21 -12.62 -5.71
N VAL A 539 18.20 -12.76 -6.60
CA VAL A 539 19.02 -13.99 -6.75
C VAL A 539 19.85 -14.32 -5.50
N ILE A 540 20.28 -13.29 -4.75
CA ILE A 540 21.30 -13.41 -3.69
C ILE A 540 20.86 -12.89 -2.32
N MET A 541 19.69 -12.26 -2.22
CA MET A 541 19.10 -11.76 -0.97
C MET A 541 17.59 -11.54 -1.11
N HIS A 542 16.83 -11.80 -0.04
CA HIS A 542 15.40 -11.53 0.01
C HIS A 542 15.10 -10.02 0.10
N PRO A 543 13.90 -9.54 -0.31
CA PRO A 543 13.58 -8.10 -0.37
C PRO A 543 13.80 -7.34 0.95
N GLU A 544 13.53 -7.95 2.10
CA GLU A 544 13.73 -7.37 3.42
C GLU A 544 15.21 -7.00 3.64
N LYS A 545 16.13 -7.84 3.14
CA LYS A 545 17.59 -7.61 3.19
C LYS A 545 18.11 -6.73 2.05
N ILE A 546 17.30 -6.43 1.04
CA ILE A 546 17.56 -5.34 0.08
C ILE A 546 17.19 -4.02 0.76
N ALA A 547 15.98 -3.93 1.35
CA ALA A 547 15.47 -2.74 2.05
C ALA A 547 16.43 -2.28 3.16
N GLU A 548 16.84 -3.17 4.08
CA GLU A 548 17.85 -2.93 5.13
C GLU A 548 19.22 -2.45 4.63
N ARG A 549 19.47 -2.46 3.31
CA ARG A 549 20.77 -2.09 2.70
C ARG A 549 20.66 -0.92 1.74
N LEU A 550 19.48 -0.35 1.52
CA LEU A 550 19.31 0.83 0.67
C LEU A 550 19.98 2.09 1.26
N ASP A 551 20.40 2.08 2.52
CA ASP A 551 21.28 3.11 3.12
C ASP A 551 22.67 3.17 2.45
N ARG A 552 23.03 2.15 1.66
CA ARG A 552 24.25 2.11 0.82
C ARG A 552 23.88 1.91 -0.64
N LEU A 553 22.92 2.72 -1.09
CA LEU A 553 22.18 2.56 -2.34
C LEU A 553 23.07 2.31 -3.57
N PHE A 554 24.12 3.11 -3.75
CA PHE A 554 25.04 2.97 -4.90
C PHE A 554 25.87 1.68 -4.88
N ASP A 555 26.15 1.06 -3.72
CA ASP A 555 26.77 -0.26 -3.66
C ASP A 555 25.78 -1.38 -4.01
N VAL A 556 24.53 -1.24 -3.55
CA VAL A 556 23.46 -2.20 -3.87
C VAL A 556 23.13 -2.18 -5.36
N LEU A 557 23.13 -1.03 -6.04
CA LEU A 557 22.71 -0.91 -7.45
C LEU A 557 23.83 -1.04 -8.52
N LYS A 558 24.98 -1.65 -8.20
CA LYS A 558 26.06 -1.97 -9.17
C LYS A 558 25.84 -3.32 -9.88
N SER A 559 25.57 -3.30 -11.19
CA SER A 559 25.40 -4.52 -12.01
C SER A 559 26.74 -5.14 -12.43
N SER A 560 26.78 -6.48 -12.50
CA SER A 560 27.92 -7.25 -13.02
C SER A 560 27.81 -7.57 -14.53
N ARG A 561 26.71 -7.16 -15.18
CA ARG A 561 26.44 -7.41 -16.61
C ARG A 561 27.38 -6.62 -17.52
N ARG A 562 28.06 -7.33 -18.42
CA ARG A 562 29.01 -6.76 -19.40
C ARG A 562 28.34 -6.33 -20.70
N ASP A 563 27.15 -6.85 -20.97
CA ASP A 563 26.35 -6.65 -22.19
C ASP A 563 25.56 -5.34 -22.21
N LEU A 564 25.41 -4.65 -21.08
CA LEU A 564 24.89 -3.29 -21.01
C LEU A 564 25.95 -2.25 -21.37
N ALA A 565 25.53 -1.13 -21.96
CA ALA A 565 26.40 0.03 -22.18
C ALA A 565 26.92 0.58 -20.83
N PRO A 566 28.14 1.15 -20.72
CA PRO A 566 28.74 1.53 -19.44
C PRO A 566 27.84 2.37 -18.52
N ARG A 567 27.13 3.35 -19.08
CA ARG A 567 26.19 4.25 -18.37
C ARG A 567 25.00 3.51 -17.73
N GLN A 568 24.61 2.35 -18.28
CA GLN A 568 23.49 1.52 -17.81
C GLN A 568 23.92 0.44 -16.79
N ARG A 569 25.23 0.30 -16.47
CA ARG A 569 25.74 -0.74 -15.56
C ARG A 569 25.54 -0.41 -14.08
N SER A 570 25.30 0.85 -13.75
CA SER A 570 24.88 1.28 -12.41
C SER A 570 24.02 2.54 -12.54
N LEU A 571 23.17 2.78 -11.53
CA LEU A 571 22.47 4.06 -11.43
C LEU A 571 23.47 5.23 -11.38
N GLN A 572 24.57 5.05 -10.64
CA GLN A 572 25.67 6.00 -10.53
C GLN A 572 26.18 6.43 -11.91
N ALA A 573 26.50 5.50 -12.82
CA ALA A 573 27.04 5.82 -14.15
C ALA A 573 26.04 6.53 -15.10
N THR A 574 24.75 6.55 -14.76
CA THR A 574 23.74 7.40 -15.43
C THR A 574 23.73 8.82 -14.85
N ILE A 575 23.98 8.98 -13.55
CA ILE A 575 24.03 10.29 -12.87
C ILE A 575 25.41 10.96 -13.05
N ASP A 576 26.52 10.21 -13.04
CA ASP A 576 27.87 10.68 -13.40
C ASP A 576 27.83 11.43 -14.74
N TRP A 577 27.31 10.76 -15.79
CA TRP A 577 27.13 11.36 -17.13
C TRP A 577 26.11 12.51 -17.17
N SER A 578 25.22 12.62 -16.18
CA SER A 578 24.31 13.77 -16.05
C SER A 578 25.04 15.00 -15.50
N PHE A 579 25.96 14.77 -14.57
CA PHE A 579 26.79 15.77 -13.90
C PHE A 579 27.96 16.23 -14.78
N ASP A 580 28.52 15.34 -15.59
CA ASP A 580 29.55 15.66 -16.59
C ASP A 580 29.06 16.64 -17.68
N LEU A 581 27.73 16.77 -17.88
CA LEU A 581 27.10 17.70 -18.83
C LEU A 581 26.77 19.07 -18.24
N LEU A 582 26.98 19.27 -16.94
CA LEU A 582 26.87 20.57 -16.28
C LEU A 582 28.17 21.38 -16.45
N ASP A 583 28.08 22.71 -16.41
CA ASP A 583 29.27 23.57 -16.24
C ASP A 583 29.78 23.59 -14.79
N ASP A 584 30.95 24.17 -14.53
CA ASP A 584 31.57 24.10 -13.20
C ASP A 584 30.81 24.89 -12.10
N ALA A 585 30.07 25.95 -12.45
CA ALA A 585 29.21 26.67 -11.51
C ALA A 585 27.91 25.90 -11.25
N GLU A 586 27.30 25.32 -12.29
CA GLU A 586 26.15 24.42 -12.17
C GLU A 586 26.46 23.19 -11.33
N ARG A 587 27.62 22.55 -11.54
CA ARG A 587 28.10 21.41 -10.73
C ARG A 587 28.23 21.78 -9.25
N TRP A 588 28.77 22.96 -8.99
CA TRP A 588 29.00 23.49 -7.65
C TRP A 588 27.68 23.82 -6.93
N ALA A 589 26.74 24.46 -7.63
CA ALA A 589 25.40 24.72 -7.12
C ALA A 589 24.61 23.42 -6.89
N PHE A 590 24.59 22.53 -7.88
CA PHE A 590 23.94 21.21 -7.79
C PHE A 590 24.42 20.41 -6.57
N ALA A 591 25.73 20.41 -6.30
CA ALA A 591 26.28 19.77 -5.11
C ALA A 591 25.79 20.44 -3.81
N GLN A 592 25.82 21.78 -3.73
CA GLN A 592 25.32 22.52 -2.56
C GLN A 592 23.83 22.29 -2.27
N LEU A 593 22.99 22.11 -3.31
CA LEU A 593 21.56 21.85 -3.12
C LEU A 593 21.24 20.57 -2.34
N SER A 594 22.23 19.68 -2.13
CA SER A 594 22.11 18.50 -1.25
C SER A 594 22.00 18.80 0.25
N VAL A 595 22.03 20.09 0.63
CA VAL A 595 21.64 20.52 1.98
C VAL A 595 20.12 20.51 2.17
N PHE A 596 19.32 20.62 1.09
CA PHE A 596 17.87 20.79 1.16
C PHE A 596 17.07 19.48 1.21
N HIS A 597 16.65 19.11 2.42
CA HIS A 597 15.92 17.90 2.72
C HIS A 597 14.41 18.09 2.49
N GLY A 598 13.88 17.39 1.48
CA GLY A 598 12.47 17.53 1.06
C GLY A 598 12.19 18.71 0.13
N GLY A 599 13.23 19.31 -0.46
CA GLY A 599 13.10 20.43 -1.40
C GLY A 599 13.12 21.82 -0.74
N PHE A 600 12.86 22.85 -1.54
CA PHE A 600 13.11 24.26 -1.19
C PHE A 600 12.26 25.22 -2.05
N PHE A 601 12.09 26.46 -1.59
CA PHE A 601 11.56 27.56 -2.40
C PHE A 601 12.72 28.38 -3.01
N LEU A 602 12.46 29.22 -4.02
CA LEU A 602 13.53 29.91 -4.76
C LEU A 602 14.38 30.83 -3.88
N ASP A 603 13.73 31.57 -2.99
CA ASP A 603 14.35 32.46 -1.99
C ASP A 603 15.33 31.69 -1.08
N ALA A 604 15.01 30.45 -0.73
CA ALA A 604 15.90 29.58 0.04
C ALA A 604 17.17 29.24 -0.75
N ALA A 605 17.04 28.93 -2.04
CA ALA A 605 18.20 28.65 -2.89
C ALA A 605 19.10 29.89 -3.05
N GLU A 606 18.50 31.07 -3.26
CA GLU A 606 19.21 32.36 -3.31
C GLU A 606 19.93 32.66 -1.97
N ALA A 607 19.25 32.43 -0.84
CA ALA A 607 19.80 32.66 0.49
C ALA A 607 20.95 31.71 0.86
N VAL A 608 21.01 30.51 0.29
CA VAL A 608 21.97 29.45 0.70
C VAL A 608 23.10 29.21 -0.30
N LEU A 609 22.86 29.30 -1.61
CA LEU A 609 23.88 28.99 -2.63
C LEU A 609 25.03 30.00 -2.62
N ASP A 610 26.27 29.51 -2.51
CA ASP A 610 27.49 30.29 -2.68
C ASP A 610 28.14 30.03 -4.05
N LEU A 611 28.07 31.04 -4.90
CA LEU A 611 28.68 31.06 -6.23
C LEU A 611 29.94 31.94 -6.30
N SER A 612 30.40 32.51 -5.17
CA SER A 612 31.53 33.46 -5.11
C SER A 612 32.85 32.90 -5.65
N ARG A 613 33.00 31.57 -5.64
CA ARG A 613 34.09 30.79 -6.24
C ARG A 613 34.18 30.95 -7.78
N PHE A 614 33.11 31.42 -8.44
CA PHE A 614 33.00 31.57 -9.89
C PHE A 614 32.61 33.00 -10.29
N PRO A 615 33.59 33.92 -10.45
CA PRO A 615 33.31 35.31 -10.81
C PRO A 615 32.62 35.43 -12.18
N GLY A 616 31.35 35.86 -12.18
CA GLY A 616 30.52 35.95 -13.38
C GLY A 616 29.71 34.68 -13.70
N ALA A 617 29.51 33.79 -12.72
CA ALA A 617 28.45 32.78 -12.81
C ALA A 617 27.06 33.42 -12.98
N PRO A 618 26.06 32.69 -13.53
CA PRO A 618 24.67 33.13 -13.55
C PRO A 618 24.10 33.33 -12.14
N GLU A 619 22.99 34.07 -12.01
CA GLU A 619 22.31 34.22 -10.73
C GLU A 619 21.70 32.88 -10.27
N PRO A 620 21.49 32.65 -8.96
CA PRO A 620 20.96 31.38 -8.46
C PRO A 620 19.66 30.94 -9.15
N MET A 621 18.76 31.88 -9.47
CA MET A 621 17.54 31.62 -10.24
C MET A 621 17.81 30.99 -11.62
N ASP A 622 18.78 31.51 -12.38
CA ASP A 622 19.14 31.00 -13.70
C ASP A 622 19.69 29.57 -13.60
N ILE A 623 20.47 29.29 -12.55
CA ILE A 623 21.00 27.95 -12.29
C ILE A 623 19.88 26.99 -11.85
N ILE A 624 18.93 27.42 -11.01
CA ILE A 624 17.75 26.61 -10.66
C ILE A 624 16.91 26.30 -11.90
N GLN A 625 16.72 27.27 -12.81
CA GLN A 625 16.05 27.04 -14.10
C GLN A 625 16.83 26.02 -14.94
N SER A 626 18.13 26.19 -15.15
CA SER A 626 18.96 25.27 -15.94
C SER A 626 18.98 23.85 -15.36
N LEU A 627 19.11 23.71 -14.03
CA LEU A 627 19.06 22.39 -13.37
C LEU A 627 17.68 21.73 -13.45
N ARG A 628 16.59 22.52 -13.51
CA ARG A 628 15.23 22.01 -13.82
C ARG A 628 15.14 21.57 -15.29
N GLU A 629 15.57 22.39 -16.24
CA GLU A 629 15.59 22.07 -17.67
C GLU A 629 16.44 20.83 -17.97
N LYS A 630 17.57 20.66 -17.28
CA LYS A 630 18.44 19.48 -17.38
C LYS A 630 17.88 18.25 -16.62
N SER A 631 16.65 18.34 -16.09
CA SER A 631 15.93 17.28 -15.36
C SER A 631 16.65 16.75 -14.10
N LEU A 632 17.44 17.60 -13.43
CA LEU A 632 18.06 17.31 -12.13
C LEU A 632 17.22 17.83 -10.96
N LEU A 633 16.54 18.97 -11.16
CA LEU A 633 15.50 19.48 -10.27
C LEU A 633 14.10 19.20 -10.84
N ARG A 634 13.17 18.98 -9.91
CA ARG A 634 11.72 19.00 -10.14
C ARG A 634 11.16 20.36 -9.77
N ALA A 635 10.04 20.73 -10.37
CA ALA A 635 9.14 21.73 -9.83
C ALA A 635 7.87 21.05 -9.30
N PHE A 636 7.31 21.60 -8.23
CA PHE A 636 6.04 21.22 -7.63
C PHE A 636 5.19 22.48 -7.48
N GLU A 637 3.99 22.49 -8.05
CA GLU A 637 3.02 23.54 -7.79
C GLU A 637 2.47 23.37 -6.36
N THR A 638 2.47 24.45 -5.59
CA THR A 638 1.77 24.55 -4.29
C THR A 638 0.72 25.66 -4.39
N PRO A 639 -0.23 25.78 -3.44
CA PRO A 639 -1.20 26.88 -3.43
C PRO A 639 -0.59 28.28 -3.33
N TYR A 640 0.70 28.39 -3.02
CA TYR A 640 1.41 29.64 -2.71
C TYR A 640 2.47 29.97 -3.76
N GLU A 641 3.46 29.09 -3.92
CA GLU A 641 4.66 29.30 -4.74
C GLU A 641 5.11 28.00 -5.43
N THR A 642 5.97 28.11 -6.44
CA THR A 642 6.65 26.93 -7.01
C THR A 642 7.73 26.45 -6.05
N ARG A 643 7.60 25.21 -5.58
CA ARG A 643 8.62 24.53 -4.79
C ARG A 643 9.51 23.70 -5.70
N PHE A 644 10.81 23.69 -5.45
CA PHE A 644 11.80 22.87 -6.16
C PHE A 644 12.26 21.70 -5.29
N GLY A 645 12.81 20.66 -5.91
CA GLY A 645 13.44 19.57 -5.17
C GLY A 645 14.13 18.57 -6.09
N MET A 646 15.15 17.89 -5.55
CA MET A 646 15.76 16.74 -6.22
C MET A 646 14.95 15.47 -5.96
N TYR A 647 15.04 14.52 -6.88
CA TYR A 647 14.80 13.12 -6.56
C TYR A 647 15.83 12.66 -5.51
N GLN A 648 15.43 11.91 -4.47
CA GLN A 648 16.29 11.36 -3.42
C GLN A 648 17.58 10.73 -3.98
N LEU A 649 17.47 9.99 -5.09
CA LEU A 649 18.61 9.34 -5.75
C LEU A 649 19.63 10.35 -6.34
N ILE A 650 19.13 11.51 -6.76
CA ILE A 650 19.93 12.64 -7.27
C ILE A 650 20.48 13.44 -6.08
N HIS A 651 19.72 13.60 -4.99
CA HIS A 651 20.14 14.24 -3.74
C HIS A 651 21.30 13.48 -3.06
N GLU A 652 21.21 12.15 -2.93
CA GLU A 652 22.27 11.31 -2.38
C GLU A 652 23.56 11.37 -3.22
N TYR A 653 23.43 11.48 -4.55
CA TYR A 653 24.57 11.71 -5.44
C TYR A 653 25.15 13.13 -5.30
N ALA A 654 24.29 14.16 -5.22
CA ALA A 654 24.71 15.55 -5.00
C ALA A 654 25.47 15.69 -3.68
N ALA A 655 25.01 15.04 -2.61
CA ALA A 655 25.70 14.98 -1.32
C ALA A 655 27.06 14.29 -1.42
N ALA A 656 27.17 13.20 -2.19
CA ALA A 656 28.46 12.57 -2.46
C ALA A 656 29.42 13.53 -3.19
N LYS A 657 28.93 14.28 -4.18
CA LYS A 657 29.74 15.30 -4.88
C LYS A 657 30.08 16.52 -4.01
N TRP A 658 29.22 16.93 -3.10
CA TRP A 658 29.52 17.99 -2.13
C TRP A 658 30.64 17.58 -1.15
N ASN A 659 30.69 16.29 -0.79
CA ASN A 659 31.80 15.73 -0.02
C ASN A 659 33.10 15.57 -0.82
N GLU A 660 33.04 15.34 -2.14
CA GLU A 660 34.23 15.27 -3.01
C GLU A 660 34.81 16.64 -3.43
N LEU A 661 33.97 17.66 -3.65
CA LEU A 661 34.36 18.91 -4.31
C LEU A 661 34.72 20.06 -3.36
N ALA A 662 34.10 20.09 -2.18
CA ALA A 662 34.27 21.15 -1.20
C ALA A 662 35.31 20.80 -0.12
N SER A 663 35.92 21.83 0.45
CA SER A 663 36.60 21.76 1.74
C SER A 663 35.59 21.73 2.90
N ASP A 664 36.04 21.32 4.10
CA ASP A 664 35.18 21.33 5.28
C ASP A 664 34.66 22.74 5.61
N THR A 665 35.48 23.78 5.41
CA THR A 665 35.09 25.18 5.63
C THR A 665 34.04 25.68 4.62
N GLU A 666 34.10 25.23 3.35
CA GLU A 666 33.06 25.53 2.37
C GLU A 666 31.75 24.81 2.70
N ARG A 667 31.81 23.56 3.20
CA ARG A 667 30.63 22.83 3.71
C ARG A 667 30.00 23.56 4.91
N GLU A 668 30.83 23.94 5.88
CA GLU A 668 30.41 24.62 7.11
C GLU A 668 29.76 25.98 6.81
N ALA A 669 30.31 26.77 5.89
CA ALA A 669 29.75 28.06 5.49
C ALA A 669 28.35 27.94 4.82
N VAL A 670 28.16 26.96 3.91
CA VAL A 670 26.85 26.72 3.28
C VAL A 670 25.85 26.18 4.30
N GLN A 671 26.29 25.29 5.20
CA GLN A 671 25.47 24.75 6.27
C GLN A 671 25.03 25.84 7.28
N GLN A 672 25.90 26.82 7.57
CA GLN A 672 25.56 27.99 8.38
C GLN A 672 24.50 28.85 7.68
N ARG A 673 24.65 29.18 6.38
CA ARG A 673 23.64 29.95 5.63
C ARG A 673 22.28 29.25 5.61
N PHE A 674 22.27 27.93 5.42
CA PHE A 674 21.07 27.09 5.49
C PHE A 674 20.40 27.17 6.87
N ALA A 675 21.17 27.05 7.95
CA ALA A 675 20.67 27.17 9.31
C ALA A 675 20.12 28.58 9.62
N GLU A 676 20.80 29.64 9.18
CA GLU A 676 20.38 31.02 9.39
C GLU A 676 19.10 31.36 8.61
N TYR A 677 19.00 30.96 7.34
CA TYR A 677 17.76 31.10 6.56
C TYR A 677 16.59 30.37 7.22
N PHE A 678 16.75 29.08 7.56
CA PHE A 678 15.64 28.32 8.15
C PHE A 678 15.29 28.73 9.59
N ARG A 679 16.20 29.39 10.32
CA ARG A 679 15.88 30.06 11.59
C ARG A 679 14.95 31.24 11.39
N SER A 680 15.26 32.16 10.46
CA SER A 680 14.36 33.28 10.13
C SER A 680 13.03 32.75 9.60
N TYR A 681 13.05 31.85 8.62
CA TYR A 681 11.85 31.24 8.04
C TYR A 681 10.93 30.62 9.10
N CYS A 682 11.50 29.90 10.07
CA CYS A 682 10.71 29.30 11.14
C CYS A 682 10.10 30.35 12.08
N GLU A 683 10.82 31.43 12.40
CA GLU A 683 10.33 32.55 13.23
C GLU A 683 9.24 33.36 12.49
N ASP A 684 9.51 33.76 11.25
CA ASP A 684 8.63 34.54 10.37
C ASP A 684 7.27 33.89 10.13
N TRP A 685 7.25 32.57 9.92
CA TRP A 685 6.01 31.82 9.72
C TRP A 685 5.38 31.36 11.04
N ASN A 686 6.14 31.00 12.08
CA ASN A 686 5.55 30.70 13.39
C ASN A 686 4.77 31.90 13.95
N GLY A 687 5.29 33.13 13.78
CA GLY A 687 4.60 34.36 14.15
C GLY A 687 3.20 34.53 13.51
N ARG A 688 2.96 33.89 12.36
CA ARG A 688 1.69 33.92 11.60
C ARG A 688 0.78 32.73 11.86
N THR A 689 1.18 31.75 12.68
CA THR A 689 0.37 30.54 12.97
C THR A 689 -0.92 30.80 13.75
N ASN A 690 -1.15 32.03 14.22
CA ASN A 690 -2.37 32.44 14.92
C ASN A 690 -3.22 33.46 14.11
N SER A 691 -2.70 34.04 13.01
CA SER A 691 -3.39 35.09 12.25
C SER A 691 -4.28 34.51 11.13
N ILE A 692 -4.82 35.36 10.25
CA ILE A 692 -5.60 34.90 9.08
C ILE A 692 -4.75 34.10 8.09
N GLU A 693 -3.43 34.31 8.09
CA GLU A 693 -2.44 33.53 7.33
C GLU A 693 -2.09 32.17 7.98
N ALA A 694 -2.76 31.76 9.08
CA ALA A 694 -2.41 30.55 9.82
C ALA A 694 -2.37 29.26 8.97
N VAL A 695 -3.21 29.14 7.94
CA VAL A 695 -3.15 28.00 6.99
C VAL A 695 -1.82 28.01 6.24
N GLU A 696 -1.48 29.13 5.60
CA GLU A 696 -0.23 29.27 4.83
C GLU A 696 1.00 29.11 5.72
N ALA A 697 0.96 29.69 6.92
CA ALA A 697 2.03 29.56 7.90
C ALA A 697 2.28 28.10 8.27
N LEU A 698 1.23 27.33 8.56
CA LEU A 698 1.35 25.91 8.89
C LEU A 698 1.70 25.06 7.66
N ASP A 699 1.17 25.36 6.48
CA ASP A 699 1.52 24.69 5.22
C ASP A 699 3.01 24.89 4.88
N ARG A 700 3.51 26.14 4.94
CA ARG A 700 4.92 26.46 4.65
C ARG A 700 5.87 25.88 5.69
N LEU A 701 5.55 25.95 6.97
CA LEU A 701 6.32 25.28 8.03
C LEU A 701 6.35 23.76 7.84
N ASP A 702 5.25 23.16 7.38
CA ASP A 702 5.18 21.70 7.17
C ASP A 702 5.93 21.26 5.90
N LEU A 703 5.84 22.03 4.82
CA LEU A 703 6.71 21.87 3.64
C LEU A 703 8.18 22.06 4.02
N ALA A 704 8.52 22.92 4.98
CA ALA A 704 9.88 23.08 5.49
C ALA A 704 10.32 21.99 6.49
N ARG A 705 9.43 21.08 6.94
CA ARG A 705 9.68 20.10 8.03
C ARG A 705 11.01 19.34 7.87
N GLY A 706 11.32 18.84 6.68
CA GLY A 706 12.56 18.10 6.40
C GLY A 706 13.83 18.95 6.58
N ASN A 707 13.81 20.20 6.09
CA ASN A 707 14.92 21.13 6.28
C ASN A 707 15.09 21.52 7.75
N LEU A 708 14.00 21.81 8.45
CA LEU A 708 14.02 22.15 9.88
C LEU A 708 14.56 20.99 10.72
N GLN A 709 14.24 19.74 10.37
CA GLN A 709 14.83 18.55 10.97
C GLN A 709 16.34 18.44 10.68
N ALA A 710 16.79 18.69 9.45
CA ALA A 710 18.22 18.70 9.11
C ALA A 710 19.00 19.79 9.88
N VAL A 711 18.40 20.98 10.10
CA VAL A 711 18.97 22.03 10.97
C VAL A 711 19.10 21.54 12.41
N LEU A 712 18.05 20.93 12.98
CA LEU A 712 18.08 20.37 14.35
C LEU A 712 19.11 19.25 14.49
N GLU A 713 19.23 18.35 13.52
CA GLU A 713 20.21 17.26 13.55
C GLU A 713 21.64 17.79 13.48
N HIS A 714 21.92 18.74 12.58
CA HIS A 714 23.22 19.41 12.51
C HIS A 714 23.55 20.16 13.82
N ALA A 715 22.60 20.94 14.35
CA ALA A 715 22.73 21.66 15.61
C ALA A 715 22.96 20.75 16.83
N ARG A 716 22.56 19.47 16.75
CA ARG A 716 22.81 18.46 17.79
C ARG A 716 24.20 17.79 17.69
N LEU A 717 24.97 18.04 16.63
CA LEU A 717 26.32 17.47 16.44
C LEU A 717 27.44 18.36 17.02
N SER A 718 27.19 19.64 17.28
CA SER A 718 28.10 20.54 17.99
C SER A 718 27.59 20.87 19.41
N ASP A 719 28.51 21.07 20.35
CA ASP A 719 28.24 21.48 21.74
C ASP A 719 28.79 22.90 22.04
N ASP A 720 28.77 23.77 21.03
CA ASP A 720 29.01 25.21 21.20
C ASP A 720 27.72 26.00 21.52
N ALA A 721 27.86 27.29 21.85
CA ALA A 721 26.72 28.13 22.20
C ALA A 721 25.82 28.51 20.99
N PRO A 722 26.35 28.89 19.81
CA PRO A 722 25.54 29.10 18.61
C PRO A 722 24.65 27.91 18.23
N HIS A 723 25.19 26.70 18.16
CA HIS A 723 24.42 25.52 17.75
C HIS A 723 23.34 25.13 18.78
N ARG A 724 23.63 25.21 20.09
CA ARG A 724 22.60 25.03 21.13
C ARG A 724 21.48 26.08 21.03
N GLN A 725 21.81 27.35 20.78
CA GLN A 725 20.80 28.40 20.61
C GLN A 725 19.93 28.14 19.37
N LEU A 726 20.54 27.77 18.24
CA LEU A 726 19.85 27.37 17.02
C LEU A 726 18.88 26.20 17.26
N PHE A 727 19.32 25.16 18.00
CA PHE A 727 18.47 24.03 18.35
C PHE A 727 17.24 24.47 19.18
N ILE A 728 17.45 25.35 20.17
CA ILE A 728 16.39 25.90 21.01
C ILE A 728 15.40 26.72 20.17
N ASP A 729 15.88 27.63 19.33
CA ASP A 729 15.05 28.55 18.55
C ASP A 729 14.19 27.84 17.49
N ILE A 730 14.76 26.86 16.78
CA ILE A 730 13.99 26.03 15.83
C ILE A 730 12.94 25.20 16.59
N SER A 731 13.32 24.58 17.72
CA SER A 731 12.39 23.77 18.51
C SER A 731 11.22 24.61 19.07
N LEU A 732 11.50 25.82 19.54
CA LEU A 732 10.50 26.78 20.01
C LEU A 732 9.52 27.16 18.89
N ASN A 733 10.03 27.51 17.71
CA ASN A 733 9.18 27.95 16.60
C ASN A 733 8.42 26.78 15.93
N MET A 734 8.96 25.56 15.94
CA MET A 734 8.24 24.37 15.53
C MET A 734 7.12 23.94 16.49
N TYR A 735 7.05 24.45 17.72
CA TYR A 735 6.05 24.05 18.73
C TYR A 735 4.61 24.18 18.22
N SER A 736 4.29 25.27 17.52
CA SER A 736 2.94 25.52 16.97
C SER A 736 2.57 24.47 15.93
N LEU A 737 3.47 24.18 14.98
CA LEU A 737 3.29 23.10 14.00
C LEU A 737 3.13 21.73 14.69
N LEU A 738 4.01 21.41 15.65
CA LEU A 738 3.99 20.15 16.39
C LEU A 738 2.77 19.98 17.31
N ARG A 739 2.10 21.08 17.69
CA ARG A 739 0.84 21.08 18.46
C ARG A 739 -0.40 20.90 17.59
N ILE A 740 -0.41 21.48 16.39
CA ILE A 740 -1.59 21.58 15.51
C ILE A 740 -1.62 20.45 14.47
N ARG A 741 -0.48 20.16 13.81
CA ARG A 741 -0.38 19.18 12.71
C ARG A 741 0.63 18.06 12.94
N GLY A 742 1.55 18.22 13.88
CA GLY A 742 2.53 17.17 14.21
C GLY A 742 1.89 15.98 14.96
N PRO A 743 2.46 14.77 14.82
CA PRO A 743 2.01 13.62 15.60
C PRO A 743 2.28 13.87 17.09
N ALA A 744 1.27 13.76 17.94
CA ALA A 744 1.35 14.11 19.37
C ALA A 744 2.52 13.44 20.12
N ARG A 745 2.89 12.21 19.72
CA ARG A 745 4.03 11.44 20.26
C ARG A 745 5.41 12.07 19.96
N GLY A 746 5.55 12.87 18.92
CA GLY A 746 6.83 13.51 18.55
C GLY A 746 7.14 14.79 19.32
N ARG A 747 6.12 15.44 19.89
CA ARG A 747 6.26 16.77 20.52
C ARG A 747 7.00 16.73 21.86
N VAL A 748 6.68 15.78 22.74
CA VAL A 748 7.34 15.66 24.07
C VAL A 748 8.86 15.44 23.91
N PRO A 749 9.35 14.44 23.14
CA PRO A 749 10.79 14.26 22.92
C PRO A 749 11.52 15.47 22.33
N ALA A 750 10.85 16.27 21.49
CA ALA A 750 11.42 17.50 20.95
C ALA A 750 11.58 18.60 22.02
N MET A 751 10.58 18.79 22.89
CA MET A 751 10.66 19.74 24.01
C MET A 751 11.69 19.29 25.06
N ASP A 752 11.78 17.98 25.34
CA ASP A 752 12.76 17.39 26.25
C ASP A 752 14.19 17.64 25.76
N ALA A 753 14.45 17.36 24.47
CA ALA A 753 15.75 17.60 23.85
C ALA A 753 16.12 19.09 23.85
N ALA A 754 15.17 19.97 23.57
CA ALA A 754 15.40 21.41 23.59
C ALA A 754 15.70 21.93 25.01
N LEU A 755 14.97 21.47 26.05
CA LEU A 755 15.28 21.82 27.44
C LEU A 755 16.64 21.28 27.90
N ALA A 756 17.09 20.14 27.37
CA ALA A 756 18.43 19.62 27.64
C ALA A 756 19.54 20.50 27.05
N MET A 757 19.28 21.21 25.94
CA MET A 757 20.23 22.15 25.33
C MET A 757 20.30 23.52 26.04
N VAL A 758 19.29 23.90 26.84
CA VAL A 758 19.31 25.20 27.55
C VAL A 758 20.28 25.15 28.75
N PRO A 759 21.33 25.99 28.81
CA PRO A 759 22.26 26.01 29.93
C PRO A 759 21.59 26.27 31.29
N GLU A 760 22.06 25.63 32.36
CA GLU A 760 21.52 25.81 33.73
C GLU A 760 21.56 27.27 34.22
N SER A 761 22.46 28.09 33.65
CA SER A 761 22.55 29.53 33.92
C SER A 761 21.39 30.34 33.33
N ASP A 762 20.79 29.92 32.21
CA ASP A 762 19.66 30.63 31.58
C ASP A 762 18.32 30.18 32.18
N LYS A 763 18.06 30.66 33.38
CA LYS A 763 16.81 30.38 34.10
C LYS A 763 15.57 30.90 33.37
N LEU A 764 15.70 31.94 32.55
CA LEU A 764 14.57 32.52 31.80
C LEU A 764 14.17 31.59 30.65
N MET A 765 15.12 31.11 29.85
CA MET A 765 14.83 30.17 28.78
C MET A 765 14.44 28.79 29.33
N ARG A 766 15.07 28.32 30.43
CA ARG A 766 14.64 27.08 31.12
C ARG A 766 13.20 27.19 31.63
N THR A 767 12.78 28.33 32.19
CA THR A 767 11.38 28.58 32.57
C THR A 767 10.43 28.43 31.39
N ARG A 768 10.74 29.06 30.26
CA ARG A 768 9.91 29.01 29.04
C ARG A 768 9.78 27.59 28.51
N MET A 769 10.89 26.86 28.41
CA MET A 769 10.91 25.46 27.97
C MET A 769 10.15 24.54 28.93
N SER A 770 10.32 24.68 30.26
CA SER A 770 9.58 23.89 31.24
C SER A 770 8.06 24.11 31.16
N CYS A 771 7.59 25.32 30.82
CA CYS A 771 6.17 25.58 30.57
C CYS A 771 5.66 24.82 29.33
N LEU A 772 6.40 24.84 28.22
CA LEU A 772 6.02 24.14 26.98
C LEU A 772 6.07 22.61 27.14
N GLN A 773 7.05 22.11 27.88
CA GLN A 773 7.17 20.69 28.24
C GLN A 773 6.01 20.26 29.16
N SER A 774 5.69 21.06 30.19
CA SER A 774 4.53 20.86 31.07
C SER A 774 3.21 20.81 30.30
N GLN A 775 2.96 21.77 29.40
CA GLN A 775 1.78 21.74 28.51
C GLN A 775 1.79 20.48 27.62
N SER A 776 2.96 20.07 27.13
CA SER A 776 3.11 18.91 26.24
C SER A 776 2.76 17.59 26.92
N HIS A 777 3.23 17.36 28.16
CA HIS A 777 2.87 16.18 28.98
C HIS A 777 1.38 16.18 29.33
N ARG A 778 0.84 17.30 29.82
CA ARG A 778 -0.59 17.46 30.15
C ARG A 778 -1.51 17.07 28.99
N GLU A 779 -1.15 17.48 27.78
CA GLU A 779 -1.91 17.17 26.55
C GLU A 779 -1.60 15.80 25.93
N ALA A 780 -0.57 15.10 26.42
CA ALA A 780 -0.25 13.72 26.08
C ALA A 780 -0.86 12.69 27.06
N GLY A 781 -1.60 13.15 28.09
CA GLY A 781 -2.25 12.30 29.09
C GLY A 781 -1.54 12.24 30.45
N ASP A 782 -0.43 12.97 30.63
CA ASP A 782 0.40 12.96 31.84
C ASP A 782 0.32 14.31 32.60
N PRO A 783 -0.76 14.57 33.36
CA PRO A 783 -0.89 15.79 34.15
C PRO A 783 0.00 15.77 35.40
N ALA A 784 0.56 14.62 35.80
CA ALA A 784 1.41 14.48 36.97
C ALA A 784 2.82 15.03 36.70
N LYS A 785 3.46 14.59 35.60
CA LYS A 785 4.72 15.19 35.13
C LYS A 785 4.50 16.62 34.66
N GLY A 786 3.35 16.91 34.06
CA GLY A 786 2.90 18.27 33.76
C GLY A 786 2.97 19.19 34.99
N ALA A 787 2.49 18.74 36.16
CA ALA A 787 2.56 19.49 37.41
C ALA A 787 4.00 19.67 37.92
N GLU A 788 4.80 18.59 37.96
CA GLU A 788 6.21 18.64 38.36
C GLU A 788 7.00 19.71 37.58
N LEU A 789 6.80 19.73 36.26
CA LEU A 789 7.44 20.68 35.34
C LEU A 789 6.90 22.11 35.47
N ALA A 790 5.62 22.29 35.81
CA ALA A 790 5.04 23.60 36.10
C ALA A 790 5.59 24.19 37.41
N TRP A 791 5.76 23.37 38.45
CA TRP A 791 6.39 23.78 39.71
C TRP A 791 7.88 24.09 39.55
N GLU A 792 8.62 23.35 38.70
CA GLU A 792 9.98 23.72 38.29
C GLU A 792 9.99 25.06 37.53
N ALA A 793 9.06 25.29 36.59
CA ALA A 793 8.98 26.56 35.87
C ALA A 793 8.77 27.76 36.81
N ILE A 794 7.90 27.63 37.83
CA ILE A 794 7.75 28.67 38.87
C ILE A 794 9.06 28.88 39.64
N ARG A 795 9.69 27.80 40.11
CA ARG A 795 10.95 27.86 40.88
C ARG A 795 12.10 28.50 40.10
N LEU A 796 12.15 28.29 38.78
CA LEU A 796 13.13 28.91 37.88
C LEU A 796 12.79 30.38 37.62
N ALA A 797 11.51 30.73 37.48
CA ALA A 797 11.07 32.11 37.27
C ALA A 797 11.32 33.00 38.51
N GLU A 798 11.01 32.52 39.71
CA GLU A 798 11.35 33.21 40.96
C GLU A 798 12.87 33.46 41.07
N GLN A 799 13.68 32.49 40.63
CA GLN A 799 15.13 32.58 40.61
C GLN A 799 15.72 33.42 39.46
N SER A 800 14.95 33.75 38.42
CA SER A 800 15.35 34.67 37.35
C SER A 800 14.98 36.12 37.69
N GLY A 801 13.96 36.32 38.54
CA GLY A 801 13.43 37.63 38.92
C GLY A 801 12.51 38.27 37.86
N ASP A 802 12.15 37.54 36.81
CA ASP A 802 11.32 38.03 35.72
C ASP A 802 9.81 37.87 36.05
N GLU A 803 9.11 39.00 36.25
CA GLU A 803 7.68 39.03 36.54
C GLU A 803 6.83 38.36 35.44
N MET A 804 7.19 38.53 34.16
CA MET A 804 6.43 38.01 33.01
C MET A 804 6.61 36.49 32.88
N ALA A 805 7.84 35.99 33.09
CA ALA A 805 8.12 34.57 33.14
C ALA A 805 7.38 33.89 34.30
N LEU A 806 7.33 34.55 35.47
CA LEU A 806 6.61 34.03 36.64
C LEU A 806 5.09 34.05 36.44
N ALA A 807 4.53 35.08 35.79
CA ALA A 807 3.13 35.11 35.39
C ALA A 807 2.78 34.03 34.37
N ALA A 808 3.67 33.76 33.40
CA ALA A 808 3.51 32.68 32.42
C ALA A 808 3.56 31.29 33.08
N ALA A 809 4.49 31.07 34.03
CA ALA A 809 4.58 29.83 34.79
C ALA A 809 3.34 29.59 35.67
N ARG A 810 2.84 30.63 36.36
CA ARG A 810 1.56 30.61 37.10
C ARG A 810 0.38 30.27 36.20
N PHE A 811 0.26 30.91 35.04
CA PHE A 811 -0.79 30.64 34.07
C PHE A 811 -0.77 29.19 33.56
N ASN A 812 0.43 28.64 33.31
CA ASN A 812 0.59 27.25 32.93
C ASN A 812 0.20 26.28 34.08
N LEU A 813 0.67 26.54 35.31
CA LEU A 813 0.29 25.73 36.48
C LEU A 813 -1.23 25.75 36.71
N ALA A 814 -1.89 26.91 36.59
CA ALA A 814 -3.34 27.01 36.70
C ALA A 814 -4.08 26.09 35.71
N GLY A 815 -3.57 25.96 34.47
CA GLY A 815 -4.07 25.03 33.46
C GLY A 815 -3.79 23.55 33.74
N ILE A 816 -2.87 23.23 34.66
CA ILE A 816 -2.63 21.89 35.21
C ILE A 816 -3.58 21.63 36.39
N GLU A 817 -3.62 22.52 37.38
CA GLU A 817 -4.47 22.42 38.57
C GLU A 817 -5.95 22.28 38.17
N TYR A 818 -6.41 23.07 37.19
CA TYR A 818 -7.74 22.95 36.60
C TYR A 818 -7.97 21.55 35.97
N ALA A 819 -6.99 21.01 35.25
CA ALA A 819 -7.07 19.69 34.64
C ALA A 819 -7.01 18.53 35.66
N GLN A 820 -6.61 18.80 36.90
CA GLN A 820 -6.67 17.88 38.04
C GLN A 820 -7.95 18.07 38.89
N GLY A 821 -8.80 19.06 38.57
CA GLY A 821 -10.03 19.36 39.30
C GLY A 821 -9.87 20.37 40.45
N HIS A 822 -8.69 20.96 40.64
CA HIS A 822 -8.42 21.96 41.68
C HIS A 822 -8.85 23.38 41.23
N THR A 823 -10.12 23.54 40.86
CA THR A 823 -10.67 24.75 40.21
C THR A 823 -10.42 26.04 41.00
N GLU A 824 -10.61 26.04 42.32
CA GLU A 824 -10.34 27.20 43.19
C GLU A 824 -8.87 27.63 43.08
N ARG A 825 -7.94 26.67 43.17
CA ARG A 825 -6.48 26.94 43.10
C ARG A 825 -6.06 27.42 41.72
N ALA A 826 -6.69 26.93 40.65
CA ALA A 826 -6.51 27.47 39.31
C ALA A 826 -6.99 28.92 39.20
N GLN A 827 -8.14 29.26 39.80
CA GLN A 827 -8.66 30.63 39.82
C GLN A 827 -7.72 31.59 40.58
N GLU A 828 -7.19 31.19 41.74
CA GLU A 828 -6.16 31.95 42.47
C GLU A 828 -4.92 32.23 41.59
N LEU A 829 -4.35 31.20 40.96
CA LEU A 829 -3.17 31.34 40.11
C LEU A 829 -3.40 32.22 38.87
N HIS A 830 -4.63 32.20 38.31
CA HIS A 830 -5.04 33.12 37.26
C HIS A 830 -5.15 34.58 37.75
N LEU A 831 -5.71 34.79 38.95
CA LEU A 831 -5.77 36.11 39.59
C LEU A 831 -4.39 36.65 39.99
N GLU A 832 -3.43 35.78 40.33
CA GLU A 832 -2.03 36.15 40.56
C GLU A 832 -1.32 36.59 39.25
N ALA A 833 -1.65 35.97 38.10
CA ALA A 833 -1.00 36.24 36.82
C ALA A 833 -1.59 37.42 36.02
N LEU A 834 -2.92 37.57 36.01
CA LEU A 834 -3.66 38.57 35.22
C LEU A 834 -3.16 40.03 35.39
N PRO A 835 -2.84 40.52 36.61
CA PRO A 835 -2.35 41.89 36.79
C PRO A 835 -1.00 42.17 36.11
N VAL A 836 -0.14 41.14 35.96
CA VAL A 836 1.18 41.30 35.33
C VAL A 836 1.04 41.44 33.82
N PHE A 837 0.21 40.60 33.18
CA PHE A 837 -0.06 40.73 31.73
C PHE A 837 -0.70 42.09 31.40
N ARG A 838 -1.64 42.55 32.23
CA ARG A 838 -2.23 43.90 32.14
C ARG A 838 -1.19 45.02 32.29
N LYS A 839 -0.36 44.97 33.34
CA LYS A 839 0.72 45.93 33.62
C LYS A 839 1.73 46.06 32.45
N GLN A 840 1.96 44.97 31.72
CA GLN A 840 2.91 44.92 30.60
C GLN A 840 2.23 44.98 29.21
N GLY A 841 0.92 45.18 29.13
CA GLY A 841 0.17 45.30 27.86
C GLY A 841 0.09 44.00 27.03
N ASN A 842 0.37 42.84 27.62
CA ASN A 842 0.35 41.55 26.93
C ASN A 842 -1.10 41.04 26.76
N ARG A 843 -1.82 41.61 25.77
CA ARG A 843 -3.23 41.30 25.51
C ARG A 843 -3.50 39.85 25.15
N LEU A 844 -2.57 39.18 24.46
CA LEU A 844 -2.70 37.76 24.13
C LEU A 844 -2.78 36.89 25.39
N ASN A 845 -1.86 37.09 26.34
CA ASN A 845 -1.90 36.34 27.60
C ASN A 845 -3.03 36.82 28.53
N GLU A 846 -3.44 38.09 28.48
CA GLU A 846 -4.65 38.57 29.15
C GLU A 846 -5.90 37.83 28.66
N ALA A 847 -6.12 37.77 27.34
CA ALA A 847 -7.22 37.03 26.73
C ALA A 847 -7.19 35.55 27.13
N ARG A 848 -6.02 34.88 26.97
CA ARG A 848 -5.85 33.46 27.34
C ARG A 848 -6.10 33.18 28.82
N VAL A 849 -5.79 34.12 29.73
CA VAL A 849 -6.19 34.02 31.15
C VAL A 849 -7.71 34.15 31.29
N LEU A 850 -8.33 35.17 30.70
CA LEU A 850 -9.79 35.37 30.75
C LEU A 850 -10.55 34.16 30.20
N THR A 851 -10.07 33.52 29.13
CA THR A 851 -10.66 32.27 28.61
C THR A 851 -10.64 31.15 29.66
N ARG A 852 -9.53 30.99 30.40
CA ARG A 852 -9.44 29.96 31.45
C ARG A 852 -10.27 30.32 32.69
N MET A 853 -10.32 31.59 33.06
CA MET A 853 -11.18 32.08 34.13
C MET A 853 -12.67 31.90 33.81
N ALA A 854 -13.08 31.95 32.53
CA ALA A 854 -14.45 31.66 32.13
C ALA A 854 -14.85 30.20 32.43
N LEU A 855 -13.96 29.23 32.13
CA LEU A 855 -14.18 27.82 32.49
C LEU A 855 -14.25 27.65 34.02
N ALA A 856 -13.29 28.21 34.76
CA ALA A 856 -13.24 28.10 36.21
C ALA A 856 -14.44 28.77 36.91
N ALA A 857 -14.92 29.92 36.42
CA ALA A 857 -16.10 30.58 36.95
C ALA A 857 -17.38 29.75 36.74
N ALA A 858 -17.53 29.11 35.57
CA ALA A 858 -18.64 28.18 35.34
C ALA A 858 -18.54 26.93 36.23
N ASP A 859 -17.33 26.39 36.45
CA ASP A 859 -17.12 25.28 37.39
C ASP A 859 -17.43 25.63 38.86
N LEU A 860 -17.44 26.93 39.20
CA LEU A 860 -17.88 27.48 40.48
C LEU A 860 -19.33 28.04 40.45
N ASP A 861 -20.10 27.70 39.41
CA ASP A 861 -21.51 28.06 39.16
C ASP A 861 -21.81 29.56 38.94
N ASP A 862 -20.79 30.42 38.77
CA ASP A 862 -20.98 31.82 38.36
C ASP A 862 -21.04 31.96 36.83
N PHE A 863 -22.19 31.54 36.28
CA PHE A 863 -22.52 31.67 34.85
C PHE A 863 -22.27 33.08 34.31
N LYS A 864 -22.64 34.11 35.09
CA LYS A 864 -22.56 35.50 34.62
C LYS A 864 -21.10 35.92 34.45
N GLN A 865 -20.26 35.65 35.46
CA GLN A 865 -18.84 35.97 35.39
C GLN A 865 -18.12 35.14 34.31
N ALA A 866 -18.55 33.89 34.10
CA ALA A 866 -18.05 33.06 33.00
C ALA A 866 -18.33 33.70 31.62
N ILE A 867 -19.56 34.17 31.38
CA ILE A 867 -19.92 34.88 30.15
C ILE A 867 -19.17 36.21 30.04
N ASP A 868 -19.16 37.04 31.10
CA ASP A 868 -18.47 38.35 31.14
C ASP A 868 -16.96 38.21 30.81
N TYR A 869 -16.28 37.17 31.31
CA TYR A 869 -14.88 36.87 30.96
C TYR A 869 -14.73 36.36 29.52
N SER A 870 -15.63 35.51 29.04
CA SER A 870 -15.58 35.01 27.67
C SER A 870 -15.77 36.13 26.62
N LEU A 871 -16.54 37.18 26.94
CA LEU A 871 -16.77 38.31 26.04
C LEU A 871 -15.56 39.25 25.98
N GLN A 872 -14.95 39.59 27.12
CA GLN A 872 -13.68 40.35 27.16
C GLN A 872 -12.55 39.59 26.44
N SER A 873 -12.53 38.26 26.56
CA SER A 873 -11.57 37.42 25.84
C SER A 873 -11.81 37.45 24.32
N GLU A 874 -13.05 37.44 23.86
CA GLU A 874 -13.40 37.54 22.44
C GLU A 874 -13.02 38.91 21.85
N GLU A 875 -13.28 39.99 22.57
CA GLU A 875 -12.89 41.35 22.17
C GLU A 875 -11.38 41.42 21.91
N PHE A 876 -10.55 40.96 22.86
CA PHE A 876 -9.09 40.95 22.67
C PHE A 876 -8.59 39.99 21.58
N MET A 877 -9.18 38.80 21.41
CA MET A 877 -8.79 37.92 20.29
C MET A 877 -9.09 38.55 18.93
N ASN A 878 -10.21 39.28 18.80
CA ASN A 878 -10.54 40.03 17.58
C ASN A 878 -9.62 41.26 17.38
N GLU A 879 -9.25 41.98 18.44
CA GLU A 879 -8.26 43.08 18.37
C GLU A 879 -6.87 42.60 17.90
N ILE A 880 -6.47 41.39 18.31
CA ILE A 880 -5.18 40.77 17.97
C ILE A 880 -5.21 40.10 16.58
N GLY A 881 -6.39 39.64 16.15
CA GLY A 881 -6.54 38.77 14.97
C GLY A 881 -6.17 37.30 15.23
N ASP A 882 -6.20 36.84 16.48
CA ASP A 882 -5.90 35.45 16.86
C ASP A 882 -7.12 34.55 16.56
N LEU A 883 -7.17 33.96 15.36
CA LEU A 883 -8.28 33.10 14.94
C LEU A 883 -8.32 31.77 15.72
N PRO A 884 -7.22 30.98 15.88
CA PRO A 884 -7.26 29.76 16.69
C PRO A 884 -7.61 30.03 18.17
N GLY A 885 -7.20 31.19 18.71
CA GLY A 885 -7.55 31.69 20.02
C GLY A 885 -9.03 32.08 20.13
N LEU A 886 -9.58 32.79 19.15
CA LEU A 886 -11.02 33.10 19.07
C LEU A 886 -11.86 31.83 19.03
N GLY A 887 -11.48 30.84 18.21
CA GLY A 887 -12.12 29.52 18.21
C GLY A 887 -12.12 28.87 19.59
N PHE A 888 -11.06 29.05 20.38
CA PHE A 888 -10.96 28.47 21.73
C PHE A 888 -11.82 29.23 22.75
N VAL A 889 -12.04 30.54 22.56
CA VAL A 889 -13.03 31.32 23.31
C VAL A 889 -14.45 30.85 23.01
N LEU A 890 -14.76 30.56 21.74
CA LEU A 890 -16.09 30.05 21.33
C LEU A 890 -16.35 28.63 21.85
N VAL A 891 -15.38 27.70 21.77
CA VAL A 891 -15.48 26.38 22.43
C VAL A 891 -15.67 26.53 23.93
N THR A 892 -14.92 27.45 24.56
CA THR A 892 -15.06 27.75 25.98
C THR A 892 -16.47 28.22 26.33
N ARG A 893 -17.02 29.18 25.57
CA ARG A 893 -18.40 29.66 25.78
C ARG A 893 -19.44 28.57 25.55
N GLY A 894 -19.25 27.71 24.55
CA GLY A 894 -20.08 26.52 24.33
C GLY A 894 -20.09 25.58 25.54
N ASN A 895 -18.92 25.32 26.14
CA ASN A 895 -18.82 24.55 27.39
C ASN A 895 -19.51 25.24 28.57
N VAL A 896 -19.44 26.59 28.67
CA VAL A 896 -20.16 27.35 29.72
C VAL A 896 -21.67 27.14 29.58
N TYR A 897 -22.25 27.41 28.42
CA TYR A 897 -23.69 27.20 28.18
C TYR A 897 -24.10 25.73 28.41
N HIS A 898 -23.31 24.77 27.92
CA HIS A 898 -23.56 23.34 28.12
C HIS A 898 -23.68 22.96 29.59
N ARG A 899 -22.73 23.39 30.44
CA ARG A 899 -22.76 23.05 31.87
C ARG A 899 -23.93 23.65 32.63
N HIS A 900 -24.46 24.80 32.20
CA HIS A 900 -25.67 25.39 32.77
C HIS A 900 -26.98 24.92 32.10
N GLY A 901 -26.91 23.90 31.23
CA GLY A 901 -28.06 23.22 30.64
C GLY A 901 -28.59 23.83 29.33
N GLU A 902 -27.96 24.88 28.81
CA GLU A 902 -28.36 25.62 27.62
C GLU A 902 -27.77 24.96 26.36
N LEU A 903 -28.43 23.91 25.87
CA LEU A 903 -27.89 23.02 24.83
C LEU A 903 -27.83 23.65 23.43
N GLU A 904 -28.87 24.40 23.02
CA GLU A 904 -28.90 25.07 21.72
C GLU A 904 -27.83 26.17 21.60
N PRO A 905 -27.67 27.11 22.55
CA PRO A 905 -26.55 28.07 22.52
C PRO A 905 -25.18 27.37 22.52
N ALA A 906 -25.03 26.27 23.26
CA ALA A 906 -23.79 25.49 23.24
C ALA A 906 -23.50 24.91 21.83
N PHE A 907 -24.50 24.32 21.18
CA PHE A 907 -24.40 23.83 19.81
C PHE A 907 -24.05 24.94 18.81
N GLU A 908 -24.64 26.12 18.93
CA GLU A 908 -24.32 27.29 18.08
C GLU A 908 -22.85 27.71 18.25
N TYR A 909 -22.37 27.89 19.48
CA TYR A 909 -20.98 28.29 19.72
C TYR A 909 -19.95 27.24 19.29
N PHE A 910 -20.24 25.94 19.46
CA PHE A 910 -19.38 24.89 18.90
C PHE A 910 -19.42 24.89 17.36
N THR A 911 -20.55 25.22 16.73
CA THR A 911 -20.65 25.35 15.26
C THR A 911 -19.83 26.53 14.73
N MET A 912 -19.86 27.68 15.41
CA MET A 912 -19.02 28.84 15.09
C MET A 912 -17.52 28.52 15.25
N ALA A 913 -17.15 27.84 16.34
CA ALA A 913 -15.77 27.42 16.57
C ALA A 913 -15.29 26.40 15.51
N GLU A 914 -16.13 25.45 15.14
CA GLU A 914 -15.82 24.47 14.09
C GLU A 914 -15.54 25.15 12.74
N GLN A 915 -16.30 26.18 12.37
CA GLN A 915 -16.04 26.95 11.15
C GLN A 915 -14.65 27.57 11.17
N ILE A 916 -14.27 28.25 12.26
CA ILE A 916 -12.92 28.82 12.41
C ILE A 916 -11.84 27.73 12.28
N TYR A 917 -12.05 26.56 12.89
CA TYR A 917 -11.08 25.46 12.79
C TYR A 917 -11.05 24.76 11.43
N ARG A 918 -12.15 24.77 10.67
CA ARG A 918 -12.16 24.41 9.24
C ARG A 918 -11.40 25.44 8.41
N ASP A 919 -11.59 26.73 8.69
CA ASP A 919 -10.91 27.83 7.99
C ASP A 919 -9.38 27.82 8.23
N VAL A 920 -8.89 27.49 9.43
CA VAL A 920 -7.45 27.31 9.71
C VAL A 920 -6.92 25.87 9.48
N ASN A 921 -7.78 24.94 9.04
CA ASN A 921 -7.47 23.52 8.81
C ASN A 921 -6.86 22.78 10.04
N ASP A 922 -7.34 23.07 11.25
CA ASP A 922 -7.00 22.30 12.47
C ASP A 922 -7.91 21.07 12.58
N GLN A 923 -7.52 19.99 11.89
CA GLN A 923 -8.25 18.71 11.89
C GLN A 923 -8.56 18.17 13.30
N ARG A 924 -7.71 18.45 14.30
CA ARG A 924 -7.92 18.00 15.67
C ARG A 924 -9.05 18.77 16.35
N LEU A 925 -9.06 20.10 16.19
CA LEU A 925 -10.09 20.95 16.79
C LEU A 925 -11.41 20.94 16.01
N ILE A 926 -11.39 20.68 14.69
CA ILE A 926 -12.59 20.31 13.92
C ILE A 926 -13.25 19.07 14.53
N ALA A 927 -12.49 17.99 14.74
CA ALA A 927 -13.01 16.76 15.33
C ALA A 927 -13.56 17.00 16.76
N LEU A 928 -12.86 17.78 17.59
CA LEU A 928 -13.32 18.13 18.93
C LEU A 928 -14.66 18.92 18.90
N CYS A 929 -14.79 19.90 18.00
CA CYS A 929 -16.03 20.67 17.89
C CYS A 929 -17.19 19.82 17.34
N ALA A 930 -16.95 19.00 16.32
CA ALA A 930 -17.95 18.07 15.78
C ALA A 930 -18.42 17.04 16.83
N GLY A 931 -17.50 16.52 17.65
CA GLY A 931 -17.81 15.63 18.77
C GLY A 931 -18.65 16.30 19.86
N ASN A 932 -18.34 17.55 20.21
CA ASN A 932 -19.14 18.35 21.15
C ASN A 932 -20.54 18.65 20.59
N ARG A 933 -20.64 19.02 19.30
CA ARG A 933 -21.94 19.25 18.63
C ARG A 933 -22.79 17.98 18.59
N ALA A 934 -22.19 16.83 18.29
CA ALA A 934 -22.86 15.54 18.36
C ALA A 934 -23.35 15.21 19.78
N LEU A 935 -22.58 15.56 20.82
CA LEU A 935 -23.02 15.41 22.21
C LEU A 935 -24.22 16.31 22.53
N MET A 936 -24.25 17.57 22.07
CA MET A 936 -25.41 18.45 22.25
C MET A 936 -26.64 17.88 21.53
N LEU A 937 -26.50 17.44 20.28
CA LEU A 937 -27.59 16.83 19.52
C LEU A 937 -28.08 15.52 20.15
N ARG A 938 -27.18 14.69 20.71
CA ARG A 938 -27.55 13.49 21.47
C ARG A 938 -28.38 13.85 22.70
N GLN A 939 -27.99 14.88 23.46
CA GLN A 939 -28.75 15.34 24.63
C GLN A 939 -30.10 15.97 24.22
N LEU A 940 -30.15 16.70 23.11
CA LEU A 940 -31.38 17.18 22.45
C LEU A 940 -32.18 16.08 21.72
N ARG A 941 -31.74 14.81 21.79
CA ARG A 941 -32.33 13.63 21.13
C ARG A 941 -32.46 13.72 19.60
N ARG A 942 -31.71 14.60 18.95
CA ARG A 942 -31.65 14.82 17.48
C ARG A 942 -30.66 13.85 16.83
N PHE A 943 -30.93 12.55 16.94
CA PHE A 943 -30.01 11.48 16.55
C PHE A 943 -29.63 11.48 15.07
N ASP A 944 -30.59 11.74 14.17
CA ASP A 944 -30.38 11.78 12.71
C ASP A 944 -29.33 12.84 12.29
N GLU A 945 -29.16 13.89 13.10
CA GLU A 945 -28.17 14.95 12.90
C GLU A 945 -26.86 14.68 13.67
N ALA A 946 -26.90 13.86 14.73
CA ALA A 946 -25.74 13.48 15.53
C ALA A 946 -24.90 12.38 14.84
N GLU A 947 -25.55 11.39 14.22
CA GLU A 947 -24.89 10.26 13.54
C GLU A 947 -23.87 10.68 12.47
N PRO A 948 -24.17 11.60 11.51
CA PRO A 948 -23.17 12.04 10.55
C PRO A 948 -21.98 12.77 11.18
N LEU A 949 -22.19 13.50 12.30
CA LEU A 949 -21.11 14.22 12.99
C LEU A 949 -20.18 13.28 13.76
N VAL A 950 -20.70 12.23 14.43
CA VAL A 950 -19.82 11.24 15.08
C VAL A 950 -19.04 10.41 14.05
N LEU A 951 -19.63 10.12 12.88
CA LEU A 951 -18.95 9.43 11.80
C LEU A 951 -17.85 10.31 11.17
N GLU A 952 -18.10 11.59 10.90
CA GLU A 952 -17.06 12.51 10.42
C GLU A 952 -15.94 12.65 11.45
N CYS A 953 -16.29 12.90 12.71
CA CYS A 953 -15.32 13.07 13.79
C CYS A 953 -14.44 11.81 13.99
N THR A 954 -15.04 10.62 14.04
CA THR A 954 -14.33 9.34 14.16
C THR A 954 -13.38 9.12 12.99
N ARG A 955 -13.80 9.46 11.75
CA ARG A 955 -12.94 9.41 10.56
C ARG A 955 -11.77 10.38 10.66
N ILE A 956 -12.00 11.63 11.07
CA ILE A 956 -10.92 12.64 11.19
C ILE A 956 -9.92 12.21 12.28
N ALA A 957 -10.41 11.85 13.48
CA ALA A 957 -9.57 11.44 14.60
C ALA A 957 -8.71 10.20 14.28
N ARG A 958 -9.27 9.23 13.54
CA ARG A 958 -8.54 8.06 13.05
C ARG A 958 -7.49 8.44 11.98
N ASN A 959 -7.82 9.32 11.04
CA ASN A 959 -6.89 9.78 9.99
C ASN A 959 -5.69 10.57 10.55
N ILE A 960 -5.87 11.37 11.61
CA ILE A 960 -4.77 12.14 12.25
C ILE A 960 -4.04 11.37 13.37
N GLY A 961 -4.49 10.15 13.70
CA GLY A 961 -3.91 9.31 14.74
C GLY A 961 -4.11 9.80 16.18
N ASP A 962 -5.04 10.73 16.44
CA ASP A 962 -5.38 11.17 17.82
C ASP A 962 -6.24 10.11 18.51
N ARG A 963 -5.55 9.10 19.09
CA ARG A 963 -6.17 7.98 19.82
C ARG A 963 -7.05 8.42 20.99
N LEU A 964 -6.73 9.52 21.66
CA LEU A 964 -7.51 10.00 22.82
C LEU A 964 -8.81 10.67 22.38
N THR A 965 -8.76 11.49 21.32
CA THR A 965 -9.97 12.06 20.71
C THR A 965 -10.81 10.96 20.06
N LEU A 966 -10.19 9.99 19.38
CA LEU A 966 -10.88 8.83 18.80
C LEU A 966 -11.62 8.01 19.89
N ALA A 967 -10.95 7.65 20.98
CA ALA A 967 -11.54 6.87 22.08
C ALA A 967 -12.76 7.56 22.71
N LYS A 968 -12.67 8.87 22.97
CA LYS A 968 -13.78 9.66 23.53
C LYS A 968 -14.98 9.73 22.59
N ASN A 969 -14.76 9.89 21.29
CA ASN A 969 -15.83 9.94 20.31
C ASN A 969 -16.46 8.56 20.05
N LEU A 970 -15.66 7.48 20.04
CA LEU A 970 -16.17 6.11 19.99
C LEU A 970 -17.00 5.76 21.23
N MET A 971 -16.59 6.18 22.43
CA MET A 971 -17.38 6.04 23.66
C MET A 971 -18.74 6.76 23.55
N ASN A 972 -18.74 8.04 23.12
CA ASN A 972 -19.97 8.81 22.91
C ASN A 972 -20.87 8.19 21.84
N THR A 973 -20.30 7.67 20.76
CA THR A 973 -20.99 6.94 19.68
C THR A 973 -21.62 5.65 20.19
N GLY A 974 -20.87 4.89 21.00
CA GLY A 974 -21.35 3.68 21.65
C GLY A 974 -22.55 3.93 22.56
N ILE A 975 -22.47 4.96 23.42
CA ILE A 975 -23.57 5.39 24.29
C ILE A 975 -24.78 5.83 23.45
N MET A 976 -24.57 6.56 22.35
CA MET A 976 -25.64 6.95 21.41
C MET A 976 -26.34 5.73 20.81
N TYR A 977 -25.60 4.70 20.42
CA TYR A 977 -26.18 3.46 19.89
C TYR A 977 -26.86 2.60 20.97
N VAL A 978 -26.43 2.65 22.25
CA VAL A 978 -27.21 2.07 23.37
C VAL A 978 -28.56 2.79 23.52
N GLU A 979 -28.59 4.12 23.43
CA GLU A 979 -29.83 4.93 23.49
C GLU A 979 -30.75 4.77 22.26
N LEU A 980 -30.23 4.19 21.17
CA LEU A 980 -30.96 3.80 19.95
C LEU A 980 -31.23 2.29 19.85
N GLU A 981 -30.89 1.52 20.88
CA GLU A 981 -31.03 0.04 20.93
C GLU A 981 -30.25 -0.72 19.81
N ARG A 982 -29.30 -0.04 19.14
CA ARG A 982 -28.40 -0.57 18.10
C ARG A 982 -27.20 -1.30 18.72
N TYR A 983 -27.49 -2.38 19.46
CA TYR A 983 -26.52 -2.99 20.38
C TYR A 983 -25.23 -3.53 19.76
N ASP A 984 -25.24 -4.07 18.54
CA ASP A 984 -24.02 -4.61 17.90
C ASP A 984 -23.03 -3.50 17.47
N GLU A 985 -23.56 -2.38 17.00
CA GLU A 985 -22.77 -1.19 16.67
C GLU A 985 -22.27 -0.49 17.95
N ALA A 986 -23.10 -0.43 18.99
CA ALA A 986 -22.72 0.04 20.31
C ALA A 986 -21.58 -0.80 20.90
N GLU A 987 -21.72 -2.13 20.90
CA GLU A 987 -20.73 -3.07 21.41
C GLU A 987 -19.39 -2.95 20.67
N THR A 988 -19.43 -2.77 19.35
CA THR A 988 -18.24 -2.56 18.52
C THR A 988 -17.51 -1.27 18.91
N ALA A 989 -18.22 -0.15 18.98
CA ALA A 989 -17.62 1.15 19.32
C ALA A 989 -17.10 1.21 20.77
N LEU A 990 -17.84 0.65 21.72
CA LEU A 990 -17.45 0.60 23.14
C LEU A 990 -16.23 -0.31 23.38
N LYS A 991 -16.09 -1.42 22.63
CA LYS A 991 -14.90 -2.28 22.70
C LYS A 991 -13.66 -1.58 22.15
N GLU A 992 -13.76 -0.90 21.00
CA GLU A 992 -12.64 -0.10 20.46
C GLU A 992 -12.26 1.04 21.41
N ALA A 993 -13.23 1.78 21.96
CA ALA A 993 -13.00 2.82 22.96
C ALA A 993 -12.32 2.28 24.23
N ALA A 994 -12.81 1.17 24.79
CA ALA A 994 -12.23 0.54 25.98
C ALA A 994 -10.78 0.07 25.75
N GLN A 995 -10.49 -0.51 24.58
CA GLN A 995 -9.15 -0.90 24.17
C GLN A 995 -8.20 0.31 24.13
N LEU A 996 -8.64 1.42 23.50
CA LEU A 996 -7.86 2.65 23.41
C LEU A 996 -7.64 3.31 24.78
N PHE A 997 -8.62 3.27 25.70
CA PHE A 997 -8.42 3.80 27.06
C PHE A 997 -7.43 2.96 27.90
N VAL A 998 -7.28 1.65 27.63
CA VAL A 998 -6.19 0.84 28.20
C VAL A 998 -4.83 1.29 27.65
N GLU A 999 -4.72 1.53 26.34
CA GLU A 999 -3.48 2.06 25.73
C GLU A 999 -3.10 3.48 26.18
N GLN A 1000 -3.99 4.18 26.89
CA GLN A 1000 -3.79 5.54 27.39
C GLN A 1000 -3.77 5.62 28.91
N GLU A 1001 -3.84 4.49 29.62
CA GLU A 1001 -3.84 4.42 31.10
C GLU A 1001 -4.97 5.24 31.76
N LEU A 1002 -6.17 5.28 31.14
CA LEU A 1002 -7.35 6.03 31.59
C LEU A 1002 -8.49 5.12 32.09
N PRO A 1003 -8.33 4.41 33.23
CA PRO A 1003 -9.27 3.39 33.67
C PRO A 1003 -10.66 3.93 34.01
N GLN A 1004 -10.80 5.21 34.38
CA GLN A 1004 -12.11 5.82 34.67
C GLN A 1004 -12.96 5.99 33.41
N LEU A 1005 -12.35 6.24 32.25
CA LEU A 1005 -13.07 6.29 30.96
C LEU A 1005 -13.29 4.88 30.39
N GLN A 1006 -12.37 3.95 30.66
CA GLN A 1006 -12.59 2.53 30.42
C GLN A 1006 -13.81 2.01 31.23
N ALA A 1007 -13.98 2.42 32.49
CA ALA A 1007 -15.11 2.03 33.34
C ALA A 1007 -16.46 2.38 32.70
N VAL A 1008 -16.62 3.58 32.14
CA VAL A 1008 -17.84 4.01 31.43
C VAL A 1008 -18.10 3.11 30.20
N CYS A 1009 -17.06 2.72 29.47
CA CYS A 1009 -17.20 1.81 28.34
C CYS A 1009 -17.64 0.40 28.80
N VAL A 1010 -17.07 -0.10 29.89
CA VAL A 1010 -17.42 -1.42 30.47
C VAL A 1010 -18.82 -1.42 31.09
N GLU A 1011 -19.26 -0.33 31.72
CA GLU A 1011 -20.63 -0.13 32.21
C GLU A 1011 -21.65 -0.25 31.07
N ASN A 1012 -21.40 0.40 29.94
CA ASN A 1012 -22.32 0.35 28.80
C ASN A 1012 -22.31 -1.01 28.10
N LEU A 1013 -21.19 -1.74 28.11
CA LEU A 1013 -21.14 -3.14 27.68
C LEU A 1013 -21.90 -4.08 28.64
N ALA A 1014 -21.83 -3.85 29.95
CA ALA A 1014 -22.62 -4.57 30.96
C ALA A 1014 -24.13 -4.32 30.80
N LEU A 1015 -24.53 -3.07 30.52
CA LEU A 1015 -25.91 -2.72 30.18
C LEU A 1015 -26.40 -3.48 28.93
N ILE A 1016 -25.59 -3.58 27.86
CA ILE A 1016 -25.92 -4.37 26.66
C ILE A 1016 -26.11 -5.86 27.00
N ALA A 1017 -25.22 -6.45 27.80
CA ALA A 1017 -25.34 -7.85 28.24
C ALA A 1017 -26.65 -8.09 29.01
N GLY A 1018 -26.98 -7.20 29.96
CA GLY A 1018 -28.23 -7.28 30.73
C GLY A 1018 -29.48 -7.14 29.85
N ARG A 1019 -29.46 -6.24 28.85
CA ARG A 1019 -30.56 -6.11 27.86
C ARG A 1019 -30.72 -7.33 26.96
N ARG A 1020 -29.65 -8.10 26.74
CA ARG A 1020 -29.67 -9.40 26.04
C ARG A 1020 -30.05 -10.58 26.95
N GLY A 1021 -30.29 -10.35 28.24
CA GLY A 1021 -30.68 -11.37 29.22
C GLY A 1021 -29.51 -12.09 29.92
N ASP A 1022 -28.26 -11.70 29.65
CA ASP A 1022 -27.09 -12.19 30.38
C ASP A 1022 -26.90 -11.38 31.68
N VAL A 1023 -27.70 -11.72 32.70
CA VAL A 1023 -27.71 -11.03 33.99
C VAL A 1023 -26.39 -11.22 34.75
N GLU A 1024 -25.83 -12.42 34.79
CA GLU A 1024 -24.58 -12.67 35.53
C GLU A 1024 -23.37 -12.04 34.82
N GLY A 1025 -23.26 -12.15 33.48
CA GLY A 1025 -22.20 -11.47 32.72
C GLY A 1025 -22.30 -9.94 32.81
N ALA A 1026 -23.51 -9.38 32.93
CA ALA A 1026 -23.71 -7.97 33.24
C ALA A 1026 -23.27 -7.60 34.67
N LEU A 1027 -23.54 -8.43 35.68
CA LEU A 1027 -23.08 -8.20 37.04
C LEU A 1027 -21.55 -8.27 37.16
N GLU A 1028 -20.90 -9.26 36.53
CA GLU A 1028 -19.44 -9.32 36.40
C GLU A 1028 -18.87 -8.07 35.68
N GLY A 1029 -19.56 -7.61 34.64
CA GLY A 1029 -19.23 -6.38 33.91
C GLY A 1029 -19.31 -5.13 34.79
N PHE A 1030 -20.37 -4.98 35.59
CA PHE A 1030 -20.49 -3.86 36.53
C PHE A 1030 -19.44 -3.93 37.65
N ASP A 1031 -19.15 -5.11 38.21
CA ASP A 1031 -18.10 -5.25 39.24
C ASP A 1031 -16.72 -4.91 38.68
N ARG A 1032 -16.44 -5.30 37.43
CA ARG A 1032 -15.25 -4.87 36.70
C ARG A 1032 -15.22 -3.35 36.51
N ALA A 1033 -16.33 -2.72 36.11
CA ALA A 1033 -16.40 -1.26 35.94
C ALA A 1033 -16.18 -0.52 37.27
N ILE A 1034 -16.77 -0.99 38.38
CA ILE A 1034 -16.55 -0.45 39.73
C ILE A 1034 -15.07 -0.58 40.15
N SER A 1035 -14.42 -1.70 39.83
CA SER A 1035 -12.99 -1.90 40.14
C SER A 1035 -12.07 -0.92 39.41
N LEU A 1036 -12.41 -0.54 38.17
CA LEU A 1036 -11.65 0.42 37.36
C LEU A 1036 -11.77 1.86 37.88
N CYS A 1037 -12.82 2.19 38.64
CA CYS A 1037 -12.92 3.49 39.31
C CYS A 1037 -12.01 3.64 40.55
N GLY A 1038 -11.45 2.54 41.07
CA GLY A 1038 -10.66 2.52 42.30
C GLY A 1038 -11.49 2.73 43.58
N GLU A 1039 -10.81 3.02 44.70
CA GLU A 1039 -11.45 3.13 46.02
C GLU A 1039 -12.15 4.47 46.30
N SER A 1040 -11.95 5.49 45.45
CA SER A 1040 -12.59 6.80 45.60
C SER A 1040 -14.09 6.76 45.25
N GLU A 1041 -14.90 7.58 45.92
CA GLU A 1041 -16.32 7.73 45.61
C GLU A 1041 -16.55 8.79 44.53
N SER A 1042 -16.15 8.46 43.29
CA SER A 1042 -16.42 9.29 42.12
C SER A 1042 -17.87 9.17 41.64
N SER A 1043 -18.39 10.23 41.03
CA SER A 1043 -19.74 10.25 40.44
C SER A 1043 -19.96 9.12 39.42
N THR A 1044 -18.94 8.76 38.63
CA THR A 1044 -18.94 7.59 37.74
C THR A 1044 -19.18 6.29 38.52
N ARG A 1045 -18.45 6.05 39.60
CA ARG A 1045 -18.58 4.84 40.43
C ARG A 1045 -19.95 4.75 41.10
N VAL A 1046 -20.51 5.89 41.51
CA VAL A 1046 -21.87 6.00 42.04
C VAL A 1046 -22.91 5.68 40.95
N GLY A 1047 -22.76 6.22 39.74
CA GLY A 1047 -23.63 5.91 38.59
C GLY A 1047 -23.65 4.42 38.25
N ILE A 1048 -22.48 3.78 38.22
CA ILE A 1048 -22.34 2.34 37.97
C ILE A 1048 -23.03 1.51 39.08
N ARG A 1049 -22.89 1.89 40.37
CA ARG A 1049 -23.64 1.23 41.45
C ARG A 1049 -25.16 1.32 41.25
N VAL A 1050 -25.66 2.47 40.79
CA VAL A 1050 -27.11 2.65 40.51
C VAL A 1050 -27.55 1.77 39.34
N ALA A 1051 -26.80 1.72 38.24
CA ALA A 1051 -27.08 0.83 37.11
C ALA A 1051 -27.10 -0.66 37.51
N ARG A 1052 -26.15 -1.08 38.36
CA ARG A 1052 -26.09 -2.43 38.94
C ARG A 1052 -27.30 -2.72 39.84
N ALA A 1053 -27.74 -1.75 40.65
CA ALA A 1053 -28.92 -1.89 41.50
C ALA A 1053 -30.23 -1.96 40.69
N GLU A 1054 -30.38 -1.15 39.62
CA GLU A 1054 -31.51 -1.21 38.70
C GLU A 1054 -31.60 -2.60 38.02
N LEU A 1055 -30.48 -3.18 37.56
CA LEU A 1055 -30.46 -4.55 37.01
C LEU A 1055 -30.87 -5.62 38.04
N LEU A 1056 -30.37 -5.52 39.28
CA LEU A 1056 -30.75 -6.44 40.36
C LEU A 1056 -32.24 -6.35 40.70
N ILE A 1057 -32.81 -5.14 40.72
CA ILE A 1057 -34.26 -4.92 40.93
C ILE A 1057 -35.06 -5.55 39.78
N ALA A 1058 -34.65 -5.36 38.53
CA ALA A 1058 -35.27 -5.98 37.36
C ALA A 1058 -35.15 -7.52 37.36
N SER A 1059 -34.16 -8.06 38.08
CA SER A 1059 -33.92 -9.49 38.28
C SER A 1059 -34.51 -10.05 39.59
N ASP A 1060 -35.36 -9.26 40.28
CA ASP A 1060 -35.98 -9.52 41.60
C ASP A 1060 -35.00 -9.80 42.77
N ARG A 1061 -33.71 -9.49 42.60
CA ARG A 1061 -32.64 -9.63 43.61
C ARG A 1061 -32.55 -8.38 44.51
N LYS A 1062 -33.69 -7.96 45.06
CA LYS A 1062 -33.86 -6.68 45.78
C LYS A 1062 -32.99 -6.55 47.03
N ASP A 1063 -32.78 -7.65 47.78
CA ASP A 1063 -31.91 -7.67 48.96
C ASP A 1063 -30.44 -7.32 48.63
N GLU A 1064 -29.97 -7.63 47.42
CA GLU A 1064 -28.63 -7.28 46.94
C GLU A 1064 -28.58 -5.84 46.37
N ALA A 1065 -29.69 -5.34 45.84
CA ALA A 1065 -29.80 -3.98 45.31
C ALA A 1065 -29.86 -2.92 46.42
N ALA A 1066 -30.54 -3.21 47.52
CA ALA A 1066 -30.78 -2.30 48.64
C ALA A 1066 -29.50 -1.63 49.21
N PRO A 1067 -28.40 -2.34 49.54
CA PRO A 1067 -27.17 -1.69 50.03
C PRO A 1067 -26.51 -0.79 48.98
N LEU A 1068 -26.48 -1.22 47.72
CA LEU A 1068 -25.84 -0.49 46.62
C LEU A 1068 -26.57 0.82 46.30
N ALA A 1069 -27.89 0.75 46.23
CA ALA A 1069 -28.74 1.93 46.02
C ALA A 1069 -28.65 2.88 47.23
N LYS A 1070 -28.52 2.36 48.46
CA LYS A 1070 -28.30 3.18 49.65
C LYS A 1070 -26.95 3.90 49.63
N GLU A 1071 -25.86 3.20 49.36
CA GLU A 1071 -24.52 3.81 49.24
C GLU A 1071 -24.53 4.96 48.21
N ALA A 1072 -25.13 4.72 47.04
CA ALA A 1072 -25.26 5.73 46.01
C ALA A 1072 -26.12 6.93 46.45
N LEU A 1073 -27.25 6.68 47.14
CA LEU A 1073 -28.15 7.71 47.63
C LEU A 1073 -27.52 8.56 48.74
N ASP A 1074 -26.79 7.95 49.68
CA ASP A 1074 -26.10 8.64 50.76
C ASP A 1074 -24.99 9.56 50.19
N VAL A 1075 -24.28 9.16 49.13
CA VAL A 1075 -23.31 10.03 48.42
C VAL A 1075 -24.01 11.18 47.68
N TRP A 1076 -25.10 10.94 46.94
CA TRP A 1076 -25.82 12.03 46.28
C TRP A 1076 -26.46 13.00 47.29
N ARG A 1077 -26.91 12.54 48.46
CA ARG A 1077 -27.45 13.40 49.53
C ARG A 1077 -26.39 14.29 50.19
N SER A 1078 -25.10 14.00 50.04
CA SER A 1078 -24.02 14.93 50.44
C SER A 1078 -23.62 15.94 49.35
N HIS A 1079 -24.18 15.85 48.14
CA HIS A 1079 -24.02 16.84 47.08
C HIS A 1079 -25.18 17.86 47.11
N THR A 1080 -24.94 19.10 46.68
CA THR A 1080 -25.95 20.18 46.68
C THR A 1080 -26.97 20.09 45.53
N GLN A 1081 -26.70 19.28 44.50
CA GLN A 1081 -27.52 19.20 43.29
C GLN A 1081 -28.58 18.09 43.39
N HIS A 1082 -29.64 18.31 44.18
CA HIS A 1082 -30.78 17.39 44.33
C HIS A 1082 -31.74 17.34 43.11
N THR A 1083 -31.33 17.91 41.97
CA THR A 1083 -32.06 17.90 40.69
C THR A 1083 -31.20 17.27 39.60
N HIS A 1084 -30.61 16.11 39.89
CA HIS A 1084 -29.78 15.35 38.95
C HIS A 1084 -30.46 14.02 38.55
N ARG A 1085 -30.29 13.59 37.30
CA ARG A 1085 -30.87 12.33 36.76
C ARG A 1085 -30.50 11.12 37.62
N ASP A 1086 -29.25 11.05 38.07
CA ASP A 1086 -28.78 9.91 38.86
C ASP A 1086 -29.15 10.01 40.35
N TYR A 1087 -29.52 11.20 40.85
CA TYR A 1087 -30.17 11.32 42.16
C TYR A 1087 -31.58 10.72 42.12
N PHE A 1088 -32.36 11.03 41.08
CA PHE A 1088 -33.66 10.38 40.83
C PHE A 1088 -33.52 8.86 40.74
N ARG A 1089 -32.57 8.35 39.94
CA ARG A 1089 -32.35 6.89 39.82
C ARG A 1089 -31.91 6.24 41.14
N ALA A 1090 -31.02 6.87 41.91
CA ALA A 1090 -30.62 6.37 43.22
C ALA A 1090 -31.78 6.33 44.23
N LEU A 1091 -32.60 7.39 44.30
CA LEU A 1091 -33.82 7.43 45.11
C LEU A 1091 -34.81 6.32 44.70
N ALA A 1092 -35.10 6.21 43.40
CA ALA A 1092 -36.05 5.23 42.88
C ALA A 1092 -35.58 3.79 43.12
N ALA A 1093 -34.31 3.48 42.84
CA ALA A 1093 -33.73 2.17 43.11
C ALA A 1093 -33.76 1.83 44.61
N TYR A 1094 -33.42 2.78 45.49
CA TYR A 1094 -33.47 2.58 46.94
C TYR A 1094 -34.90 2.34 47.43
N ALA A 1095 -35.88 3.12 46.96
CA ALA A 1095 -37.28 2.97 47.31
C ALA A 1095 -37.85 1.60 46.90
N ILE A 1096 -37.63 1.19 45.64
CA ILE A 1096 -38.14 -0.08 45.10
C ILE A 1096 -37.43 -1.30 45.74
N ALA A 1097 -36.14 -1.18 46.08
CA ALA A 1097 -35.40 -2.27 46.72
C ALA A 1097 -35.74 -2.44 48.21
N THR A 1098 -36.02 -1.35 48.95
CA THR A 1098 -36.27 -1.40 50.40
C THR A 1098 -37.75 -1.38 50.80
N GLY A 1099 -38.64 -0.99 49.89
CA GLY A 1099 -40.05 -0.74 50.19
C GLY A 1099 -40.33 0.64 50.81
N ASP A 1100 -39.36 1.56 50.82
CA ASP A 1100 -39.54 2.89 51.42
C ASP A 1100 -40.40 3.82 50.57
N ARG A 1101 -41.63 4.05 51.03
CA ARG A 1101 -42.58 4.99 50.41
C ARG A 1101 -42.16 6.46 50.51
N ALA A 1102 -41.40 6.86 51.53
CA ALA A 1102 -40.96 8.25 51.66
C ALA A 1102 -39.94 8.60 50.55
N SER A 1103 -38.98 7.70 50.30
CA SER A 1103 -38.05 7.85 49.16
C SER A 1103 -38.76 7.71 47.80
N ALA A 1104 -39.89 6.99 47.70
CA ALA A 1104 -40.68 6.93 46.46
C ALA A 1104 -41.42 8.25 46.18
N GLU A 1105 -42.05 8.85 47.20
CA GLU A 1105 -42.67 10.17 47.10
C GLU A 1105 -41.62 11.25 46.73
N GLU A 1106 -40.43 11.21 47.34
CA GLU A 1106 -39.30 12.08 46.96
C GLU A 1106 -38.86 11.86 45.50
N ALA A 1107 -38.71 10.61 45.06
CA ALA A 1107 -38.33 10.28 43.70
C ALA A 1107 -39.35 10.79 42.66
N LEU A 1108 -40.65 10.69 42.93
CA LEU A 1108 -41.70 11.21 42.05
C LEU A 1108 -41.72 12.75 42.01
N GLU A 1109 -41.44 13.43 43.12
CA GLU A 1109 -41.29 14.89 43.14
C GLU A 1109 -40.07 15.34 42.31
N VAL A 1110 -38.94 14.63 42.41
CA VAL A 1110 -37.75 14.90 41.60
C VAL A 1110 -38.01 14.61 40.12
N ALA A 1111 -38.68 13.51 39.77
CA ALA A 1111 -39.07 13.21 38.38
C ALA A 1111 -39.96 14.30 37.77
N GLY A 1112 -40.92 14.82 38.54
CA GLY A 1112 -41.77 15.94 38.14
C GLY A 1112 -41.00 17.24 37.89
N LYS A 1113 -40.01 17.56 38.72
CA LYS A 1113 -39.10 18.71 38.52
C LYS A 1113 -38.22 18.55 37.28
N LEU A 1114 -37.81 17.31 36.97
CA LEU A 1114 -36.99 16.96 35.80
C LEU A 1114 -37.80 16.69 34.53
N GLN A 1115 -39.14 16.81 34.59
CA GLN A 1115 -40.06 16.57 33.46
C GLN A 1115 -39.97 15.17 32.84
N PHE A 1116 -39.53 14.16 33.59
CA PHE A 1116 -39.50 12.77 33.11
C PHE A 1116 -40.92 12.22 32.92
N THR A 1117 -41.14 11.43 31.85
CA THR A 1117 -42.46 10.92 31.46
C THR A 1117 -42.42 9.44 31.07
N ALA A 1118 -43.58 8.77 31.02
CA ALA A 1118 -43.68 7.42 30.46
C ALA A 1118 -43.30 7.33 28.96
N THR A 1119 -43.19 8.47 28.28
CA THR A 1119 -42.68 8.61 26.91
C THR A 1119 -41.22 9.08 26.86
N ASP A 1120 -40.47 9.05 27.97
CA ASP A 1120 -39.07 9.46 27.99
C ASP A 1120 -38.26 8.62 26.98
N PRO A 1121 -37.50 9.25 26.06
CA PRO A 1121 -36.78 8.53 25.03
C PRO A 1121 -35.52 7.82 25.56
N SER A 1122 -35.11 7.97 26.83
CA SER A 1122 -34.07 7.14 27.46
C SER A 1122 -34.70 5.88 28.07
N PRO A 1123 -34.40 4.67 27.57
CA PRO A 1123 -34.99 3.44 28.11
C PRO A 1123 -34.76 3.29 29.62
N VAL A 1124 -33.58 3.65 30.12
CA VAL A 1124 -33.24 3.60 31.56
C VAL A 1124 -34.12 4.52 32.40
N VAL A 1125 -34.39 5.76 31.95
CA VAL A 1125 -35.25 6.69 32.71
C VAL A 1125 -36.70 6.23 32.66
N ARG A 1126 -37.17 5.77 31.49
CA ARG A 1126 -38.52 5.23 31.30
C ARG A 1126 -38.76 4.01 32.19
N ASP A 1127 -37.86 3.03 32.16
CA ASP A 1127 -37.96 1.81 32.97
C ASP A 1127 -37.96 2.13 34.46
N THR A 1128 -37.04 2.98 34.93
CA THR A 1128 -36.96 3.35 36.35
C THR A 1128 -38.18 4.16 36.80
N LEU A 1129 -38.73 5.04 35.95
CA LEU A 1129 -39.98 5.76 36.25
C LEU A 1129 -41.21 4.84 36.22
N GLU A 1130 -41.32 3.95 35.24
CA GLU A 1130 -42.39 2.95 35.17
C GLU A 1130 -42.36 2.01 36.37
N ASN A 1131 -41.18 1.52 36.77
CA ASN A 1131 -41.03 0.61 37.90
C ASN A 1131 -41.28 1.31 39.24
N LEU A 1132 -40.97 2.60 39.34
CA LEU A 1132 -41.34 3.44 40.49
C LEU A 1132 -42.86 3.67 40.56
N GLN A 1133 -43.53 3.91 39.43
CA GLN A 1133 -44.98 4.04 39.36
C GLN A 1133 -45.68 2.72 39.74
N LYS A 1134 -45.25 1.60 39.15
CA LYS A 1134 -45.71 0.22 39.49
C LYS A 1134 -45.45 -0.19 40.95
N PHE A 1135 -44.60 0.53 41.68
CA PHE A 1135 -44.34 0.35 43.11
C PHE A 1135 -45.15 1.32 44.00
N SER A 1136 -45.57 2.46 43.45
CA SER A 1136 -46.35 3.49 44.16
C SER A 1136 -47.86 3.23 44.14
N ASP A 1137 -48.37 2.51 43.14
CA ASP A 1137 -49.77 2.07 42.98
C ASP A 1137 -50.13 0.86 43.88
#